data_AF-A0A7V3MAJ2-F1
#
_entry.id   AF-A0A7V3MAJ2-F1
#
_cell.length_a   1.000
_cell.length_b   1.000
_cell.length_c   1.000
_cell.angle_alpha   90.00
_cell.angle_beta   90.00
_cell.angle_gamma   90.00
#
_symmetry.space_group_name_H-M   'P 1'
#
loop_
_entity.id
_entity.type
_entity.pdbx_description
1 polymer ?
#
loop_
_entity_poly.entity_id
_entity_poly.type
_entity_poly.pdbx_seq_one_letter_code
_entity_poly.pdbx_strand_id
1 'polypeptide(L)'
;MSEKGNGKLPRIGVYICHCGLNIANVVDVEAVAEFAGKLPGVVLSKTYKYMCSDPGLEMIKADIKEHNLERVVVASCSPLLHEHTFRKNIEEGGILNPYLYTHVNIREHVSWVHASEPAKATEKAKALVAAAVRRVAAHKPLERKRVDVNPDVLVLGGGIAGIHASLVMADSGKKVYLVEREPSIGGYMAKFDKTFPTLDCAACILTPKMAQVGSHPNIELYTYSELKSIEGYVGNFKARILKKSRHLELNKCTACGECAKVCPVEIPSAFDEGLGKRKATYRPFPQAVPNKFVIERLGYPPCQAACPIHQNAYGYMMMVKEGKFAEALDVVLRDNPLPSLCGWVCTHPCTDACTRGKVDAPLNMPGIKRFIADHAGDFALPMPKDFKENGKKVAVVGGGPAGLTAAYELRKRGYKVTLYEATGTLGGMPALTIPDYRLPKNVLKKDTERIVATGVEVKLNTALGRDISLEELRKSFDAVFLAIGAPRERKLGVPGEEASWVTSGLDFLSKLNSGSKPQIGKKVVVIGGGLVAVDAARSAVRLGADVTLVCIESWEEMFARRTSEGRKEVDQMIAEGVKVLTRWGPKEFKSGGIELKAVTRVFDEQGRFSPQYDEAKTQFLQCDTAIVAIGQATQSDLLSKEGIKLTSWGSPDVDPVTLQTNLENVFAGGDILGPDVVVTAMMAGKKAAESIDRFLNGRNLYEGRELEGPFQGVVREIDLERVEKTKPVRPPEREPSVRVKDFEDVHSTYSPEDARAEASRCLSCSICCDCQLCKPVCPAECIDYSIPDEEVEVNVGSIVVATGFKAFDPKRIPSYGYGRYPEVYTAVEIERLVNSSGPTEGKLVMKNGQPPKSVAIVHCVGSRDKNYNEYCSRVCCMYSLKLAHLVHERTGAEVYNFYIDMRTPGKGYEEFYHRLLDEGVHFIRGRVAEITDWAVEPEEKGKLVVRVEDTMAGIVRRVPVDMVILSVGLEPQPDAHEIRRLLNLSCSSEGFFLERHPKLAPVSTFTSGIFIAGACQGPKDIPDTVAQAGAAAGEVLALVDKGYIELEPIKAHIDAEDCSGCKMCNGLCPYNAITYNKEKKVSEINEVLCEGCGTCVAACPSGAIDQDLFENQELLYEIEGVLKYV
;
A
#
# COMPACT_ATOMS: atom_id res chain seq x y z
N MET A 1 42.52 10.65 44.17
CA MET A 1 43.62 11.20 43.36
C MET A 1 44.87 11.36 44.21
N SER A 2 45.41 10.23 44.67
CA SER A 2 46.80 9.96 45.07
C SER A 2 46.89 8.44 44.86
N GLU A 3 47.74 7.87 44.01
CA GLU A 3 49.17 7.71 44.27
C GLU A 3 49.99 7.30 43.02
N LYS A 4 49.48 7.45 41.79
CA LYS A 4 50.26 7.10 40.60
C LYS A 4 50.08 8.12 39.48
N GLY A 5 50.95 9.14 39.48
CA GLY A 5 51.06 10.12 38.40
C GLY A 5 51.37 11.52 38.94
N ASN A 6 52.57 12.02 38.66
CA ASN A 6 53.15 13.26 39.16
C ASN A 6 52.57 14.53 38.45
N GLY A 7 51.25 14.59 38.25
CA GLY A 7 50.57 15.67 37.54
C GLY A 7 49.93 16.69 38.48
N LYS A 8 50.25 17.98 38.29
CA LYS A 8 49.57 19.11 38.98
C LYS A 8 48.08 19.11 38.60
N LEU A 9 47.18 19.20 39.57
CA LEU A 9 45.74 19.32 39.30
C LEU A 9 45.45 20.61 38.48
N PRO A 10 44.50 20.56 37.53
CA PRO A 10 44.16 21.72 36.72
C PRO A 10 43.53 22.83 37.57
N ARG A 11 43.67 24.07 37.13
CA ARG A 11 43.10 25.25 37.78
C ARG A 11 41.65 25.45 37.35
N ILE A 12 40.71 25.15 38.25
CA ILE A 12 39.27 25.13 37.97
C ILE A 12 38.59 26.38 38.55
N GLY A 13 37.78 27.08 37.74
CA GLY A 13 36.84 28.10 38.23
C GLY A 13 35.41 27.56 38.27
N VAL A 14 34.70 27.76 39.38
CA VAL A 14 33.32 27.28 39.56
C VAL A 14 32.38 28.46 39.72
N TYR A 15 31.28 28.47 38.96
CA TYR A 15 30.32 29.58 38.97
C TYR A 15 28.90 29.08 39.21
N ILE A 16 28.23 29.61 40.22
CA ILE A 16 26.89 29.19 40.64
C ILE A 16 25.88 30.30 40.32
N CYS A 17 24.92 29.99 39.46
CA CYS A 17 23.90 30.94 39.01
C CYS A 17 22.72 30.98 39.98
N HIS A 18 22.22 32.19 40.28
CA HIS A 18 20.95 32.34 41.04
C HIS A 18 19.72 32.15 40.13
N CYS A 19 19.88 32.47 38.84
CA CYS A 19 18.82 32.53 37.82
C CYS A 19 17.62 33.39 38.29
N GLY A 20 17.92 34.55 38.87
CA GLY A 20 16.94 35.35 39.62
C GLY A 20 16.51 34.61 40.87
N LEU A 21 15.25 34.15 40.91
CA LEU A 21 14.72 33.31 41.98
C LEU A 21 14.51 31.86 41.54
N ASN A 22 14.80 31.50 40.28
CA ASN A 22 14.55 30.14 39.81
C ASN A 22 15.42 29.09 40.51
N ILE A 23 16.67 29.44 40.84
CA ILE A 23 17.58 28.55 41.58
C ILE A 23 17.66 29.02 43.04
N ALA A 24 17.97 30.29 43.27
CA ALA A 24 18.25 30.83 44.61
C ALA A 24 17.06 30.81 45.59
N ASN A 25 15.82 30.63 45.12
CA ASN A 25 14.66 30.47 46.01
C ASN A 25 14.60 29.10 46.70
N VAL A 26 15.29 28.09 46.15
CA VAL A 26 15.23 26.69 46.62
C VAL A 26 16.62 26.18 47.00
N VAL A 27 17.64 26.55 46.26
CA VAL A 27 19.04 26.15 46.49
C VAL A 27 19.78 27.30 47.16
N ASP A 28 20.44 27.04 48.29
CA ASP A 28 21.37 27.99 48.90
C ASP A 28 22.66 28.05 48.07
N VAL A 29 22.64 28.96 47.09
CA VAL A 29 23.71 29.15 46.12
C VAL A 29 25.03 29.60 46.76
N GLU A 30 24.98 30.32 47.88
CA GLU A 30 26.18 30.74 48.62
C GLU A 30 26.80 29.54 49.33
N ALA A 31 25.99 28.68 49.97
CA ALA A 31 26.47 27.45 50.57
C ALA A 31 27.06 26.47 49.54
N VAL A 32 26.50 26.43 48.32
CA VAL A 32 27.08 25.63 47.21
C VAL A 32 28.42 26.22 46.76
N ALA A 33 28.53 27.54 46.64
CA ALA A 33 29.77 28.20 46.24
C ALA A 33 30.89 28.02 47.28
N GLU A 34 30.57 28.18 48.57
CA GLU A 34 31.53 27.98 49.66
C GLU A 34 32.03 26.54 49.69
N PHE A 35 31.13 25.56 49.50
CA PHE A 35 31.50 24.16 49.38
C PHE A 35 32.41 23.91 48.17
N ALA A 36 32.04 24.41 46.99
CA ALA A 36 32.78 24.20 45.75
C ALA A 36 34.21 24.77 45.83
N GLY A 37 34.40 25.89 46.52
CA GLY A 37 35.73 26.49 46.74
C GLY A 37 36.70 25.63 47.54
N LYS A 38 36.22 24.60 48.26
CA LYS A 38 37.05 23.68 49.06
C LYS A 38 37.44 22.41 48.28
N LEU A 39 36.94 22.24 47.04
CA LEU A 39 37.21 21.05 46.24
C LEU A 39 38.62 21.06 45.61
N PRO A 40 39.28 19.91 45.44
CA PRO A 40 40.61 19.84 44.83
C PRO A 40 40.64 20.44 43.42
N GLY A 41 41.65 21.28 43.14
CA GLY A 41 41.83 21.95 41.84
C GLY A 41 41.01 23.24 41.68
N VAL A 42 40.02 23.51 42.54
CA VAL A 42 39.24 24.75 42.47
C VAL A 42 40.06 25.92 43.00
N VAL A 43 40.28 26.92 42.15
CA VAL A 43 41.05 28.14 42.46
C VAL A 43 40.12 29.27 42.92
N LEU A 44 38.91 29.32 42.37
CA LEU A 44 37.87 30.26 42.77
C LEU A 44 36.49 29.65 42.59
N SER A 45 35.56 30.13 43.41
CA SER A 45 34.14 29.81 43.34
C SER A 45 33.33 31.07 43.58
N LYS A 46 32.43 31.42 42.66
CA LYS A 46 31.64 32.66 42.72
C LYS A 46 30.17 32.40 42.45
N THR A 47 29.31 33.26 42.99
CA THR A 47 27.89 33.31 42.64
C THR A 47 27.58 34.58 41.84
N TYR A 48 26.59 34.51 40.97
CA TYR A 48 26.04 35.71 40.33
C TYR A 48 24.57 35.51 39.93
N LYS A 49 23.83 36.63 39.86
CA LYS A 49 22.38 36.60 39.67
C LYS A 49 21.96 35.92 38.35
N TYR A 50 22.68 36.21 37.27
CA TYR A 50 22.44 35.64 35.94
C TYR A 50 23.79 35.36 35.27
N MET A 51 24.32 34.14 35.39
CA MET A 51 25.62 33.80 34.79
C MET A 51 25.65 33.95 33.26
N CYS A 52 24.50 33.81 32.58
CA CYS A 52 24.40 33.92 31.13
C CYS A 52 24.21 35.37 30.61
N SER A 53 24.10 36.37 31.49
CA SER A 53 24.05 37.78 31.07
C SER A 53 25.45 38.34 30.85
N ASP A 54 25.57 39.45 30.12
CA ASP A 54 26.88 40.06 29.80
C ASP A 54 27.78 40.24 31.04
N PRO A 55 27.31 40.75 32.19
CA PRO A 55 28.16 40.85 33.39
C PRO A 55 28.66 39.49 33.91
N GLY A 56 27.83 38.44 33.84
CA GLY A 56 28.23 37.09 34.24
C GLY A 56 29.25 36.49 33.27
N LEU A 57 29.06 36.72 31.98
CA LEU A 57 29.97 36.29 30.91
C LEU A 57 31.32 37.03 30.98
N GLU A 58 31.32 38.35 31.22
CA GLU A 58 32.56 39.12 31.41
C GLU A 58 33.29 38.73 32.70
N MET A 59 32.57 38.40 33.77
CA MET A 59 33.17 37.89 35.02
C MET A 59 33.98 36.61 34.76
N ILE A 60 33.40 35.63 34.07
CA ILE A 60 34.11 34.39 33.73
C ILE A 60 35.36 34.69 32.89
N LYS A 61 35.26 35.56 31.88
CA LYS A 61 36.41 35.92 31.01
C LYS A 61 37.52 36.63 31.77
N ALA A 62 37.18 37.57 32.64
CA ALA A 62 38.14 38.28 33.48
C ALA A 62 38.87 37.29 34.40
N ASP A 63 38.12 36.42 35.07
CA ASP A 63 38.64 35.43 36.00
C ASP A 63 39.54 34.38 35.33
N ILE A 64 39.21 33.96 34.10
CA ILE A 64 40.06 33.05 33.31
C ILE A 64 41.47 33.65 33.16
N LYS A 65 41.56 34.94 32.83
CA LYS A 65 42.84 35.64 32.61
C LYS A 65 43.54 35.95 33.93
N GLU A 66 42.82 36.50 34.90
CA GLU A 66 43.38 36.94 36.19
C GLU A 66 43.93 35.76 36.99
N HIS A 67 43.21 34.65 37.02
CA HIS A 67 43.56 33.48 37.82
C HIS A 67 44.24 32.36 37.04
N ASN A 68 44.52 32.56 35.75
CA ASN A 68 45.06 31.54 34.84
C ASN A 68 44.26 30.23 34.95
N LEU A 69 42.95 30.32 34.76
CA LEU A 69 42.09 29.13 34.82
C LEU A 69 42.35 28.25 33.60
N GLU A 70 42.35 26.94 33.82
CA GLU A 70 42.52 25.92 32.79
C GLU A 70 41.22 25.17 32.51
N ARG A 71 40.26 25.21 33.43
CA ARG A 71 38.95 24.54 33.36
C ARG A 71 37.86 25.41 33.98
N VAL A 72 36.63 25.26 33.51
CA VAL A 72 35.48 25.98 34.05
C VAL A 72 34.29 25.04 34.32
N VAL A 73 33.62 25.24 35.45
CA VAL A 73 32.35 24.60 35.81
C VAL A 73 31.30 25.68 35.98
N VAL A 74 30.16 25.56 35.31
CA VAL A 74 29.02 26.47 35.51
C VAL A 74 27.81 25.67 36.01
N ALA A 75 27.37 25.94 37.23
CA ALA A 75 26.18 25.37 37.83
C ALA A 75 24.99 26.31 37.63
N SER A 76 24.11 25.96 36.67
CA SER A 76 23.00 26.82 36.27
C SER A 76 21.79 26.03 35.73
N CYS A 77 21.33 26.34 34.53
CA CYS A 77 20.20 25.70 33.85
C CYS A 77 20.62 24.41 33.12
N SER A 78 19.77 23.94 32.21
CA SER A 78 20.12 22.84 31.31
C SER A 78 21.27 23.21 30.34
N PRO A 79 22.22 22.28 30.09
CA PRO A 79 23.21 22.43 29.02
C PRO A 79 22.55 22.59 27.65
N LEU A 80 21.36 22.02 27.43
CA LEU A 80 20.58 22.16 26.20
C LEU A 80 20.21 23.62 25.85
N LEU A 81 20.33 24.53 26.82
CA LEU A 81 20.03 25.95 26.63
C LEU A 81 21.30 26.81 26.46
N HIS A 82 22.28 26.68 27.36
CA HIS A 82 23.39 27.62 27.46
C HIS A 82 24.79 27.01 27.37
N GLU A 83 24.94 25.72 27.06
CA GLU A 83 26.26 25.11 26.88
C GLU A 83 27.08 25.86 25.81
N HIS A 84 26.52 26.09 24.61
CA HIS A 84 27.22 26.85 23.56
C HIS A 84 27.56 28.28 23.98
N THR A 85 26.68 28.93 24.77
CA THR A 85 26.92 30.28 25.30
C THR A 85 28.18 30.31 26.16
N PHE A 86 28.30 29.37 27.10
CA PHE A 86 29.44 29.30 28.00
C PHE A 86 30.71 28.79 27.31
N ARG A 87 30.60 27.79 26.42
CA ARG A 87 31.74 27.31 25.61
C ARG A 87 32.38 28.45 24.82
N LYS A 88 31.57 29.25 24.11
CA LYS A 88 32.04 30.43 23.37
C LYS A 88 32.68 31.47 24.31
N ASN A 89 32.05 31.73 25.45
CA ASN A 89 32.56 32.68 26.43
C ASN A 89 33.93 32.28 27.01
N ILE A 90 34.13 31.00 27.29
CA ILE A 90 35.39 30.46 27.81
C ILE A 90 36.50 30.53 26.74
N GLU A 91 36.16 30.24 25.48
CA GLU A 91 37.04 30.39 24.32
C GLU A 91 37.52 31.84 24.16
N GLU A 92 36.60 32.81 24.22
CA GLU A 92 36.91 34.25 24.24
C GLU A 92 37.70 34.70 25.48
N GLY A 93 37.56 33.98 26.59
CA GLY A 93 38.25 34.24 27.85
C GLY A 93 39.74 33.86 27.84
N GLY A 94 40.17 33.02 26.89
CA GLY A 94 41.56 32.60 26.72
C GLY A 94 41.82 31.11 26.94
N ILE A 95 40.82 30.31 27.33
CA ILE A 95 40.91 28.85 27.27
C ILE A 95 40.52 28.44 25.86
N LEU A 96 41.51 28.33 24.97
CA LEU A 96 41.31 28.10 23.54
C LEU A 96 40.53 26.81 23.21
N ASN A 97 40.48 25.85 24.13
CA ASN A 97 39.71 24.64 23.94
C ASN A 97 38.37 24.68 24.72
N PRO A 98 37.23 24.84 24.05
CA PRO A 98 35.93 25.06 24.69
C PRO A 98 35.36 23.81 25.36
N TYR A 99 35.97 22.64 25.16
CA TYR A 99 35.55 21.37 25.75
C TYR A 99 36.18 21.13 27.14
N LEU A 100 37.09 22.01 27.55
CA LEU A 100 37.67 22.09 28.89
C LEU A 100 36.71 22.75 29.90
N TYR A 101 35.45 22.37 29.81
CA TYR A 101 34.29 22.95 30.45
C TYR A 101 33.28 21.86 30.80
N THR A 102 32.53 22.03 31.90
CA THR A 102 31.35 21.19 32.16
C THR A 102 30.20 22.00 32.75
N HIS A 103 28.97 21.60 32.42
CA HIS A 103 27.74 22.25 32.85
C HIS A 103 27.06 21.43 33.94
N VAL A 104 26.59 22.08 35.00
CA VAL A 104 25.83 21.43 36.07
C VAL A 104 24.41 21.97 36.09
N ASN A 105 23.45 21.12 35.77
CA ASN A 105 22.03 21.51 35.79
C ASN A 105 21.50 21.47 37.24
N ILE A 106 21.41 22.64 37.86
CA ILE A 106 20.85 22.82 39.20
C ILE A 106 19.50 23.54 39.18
N ARG A 107 18.90 23.74 38.00
CA ARG A 107 17.57 24.35 37.83
C ARG A 107 16.51 23.30 37.51
N GLU A 108 16.48 22.83 36.26
CA GLU A 108 15.51 21.83 35.80
C GLU A 108 15.65 20.50 36.56
N HIS A 109 16.88 20.10 36.91
CA HIS A 109 17.15 18.83 37.61
C HIS A 109 17.17 18.96 39.15
N VAL A 110 17.19 20.18 39.68
CA VAL A 110 17.27 20.44 41.13
C VAL A 110 16.20 21.42 41.59
N SER A 111 16.41 22.74 41.43
CA SER A 111 15.55 23.73 42.08
C SER A 111 14.07 23.66 41.70
N TRP A 112 13.74 23.42 40.42
CA TRP A 112 12.35 23.39 39.95
C TRP A 112 11.56 22.17 40.40
N VAL A 113 12.24 21.07 40.72
CA VAL A 113 11.59 19.79 41.04
C VAL A 113 11.69 19.42 42.52
N HIS A 114 12.48 20.17 43.32
CA HIS A 114 12.63 19.98 44.77
C HIS A 114 12.23 21.21 45.59
N ALA A 115 11.29 22.01 45.10
CA ALA A 115 10.84 23.24 45.78
C ALA A 115 10.34 23.00 47.23
N SER A 116 9.84 21.80 47.53
CA SER A 116 9.39 21.39 48.86
C SER A 116 10.51 20.92 49.80
N GLU A 117 11.73 20.72 49.30
CA GLU A 117 12.86 20.20 50.10
C GLU A 117 14.16 21.02 49.91
N PRO A 118 14.19 22.33 50.23
CA PRO A 118 15.32 23.23 49.94
C PRO A 118 16.68 22.76 50.49
N ALA A 119 16.69 22.19 51.70
CA ALA A 119 17.92 21.65 52.30
C ALA A 119 18.50 20.49 51.49
N LYS A 120 17.66 19.53 51.07
CA LYS A 120 18.08 18.41 50.22
C LYS A 120 18.42 18.87 48.80
N ALA A 121 17.73 19.88 48.28
CA ALA A 121 18.05 20.48 47.00
C ALA A 121 19.45 21.10 47.00
N THR A 122 19.83 21.77 48.09
CA THR A 122 21.16 22.35 48.28
C THR A 122 22.24 21.26 48.35
N GLU A 123 22.02 20.20 49.13
CA GLU A 123 22.94 19.06 49.21
C GLU A 123 23.09 18.35 47.85
N LYS A 124 21.99 18.17 47.12
CA LYS A 124 22.02 17.63 45.75
C LYS A 124 22.84 18.53 44.82
N ALA A 125 22.68 19.85 44.89
CA ALA A 125 23.44 20.79 44.08
C ALA A 125 24.95 20.71 44.37
N LYS A 126 25.34 20.62 45.64
CA LYS A 126 26.74 20.40 46.03
C LYS A 126 27.30 19.08 45.49
N ALA A 127 26.55 17.98 45.60
CA ALA A 127 26.95 16.67 45.06
C ALA A 127 27.21 16.73 43.55
N LEU A 128 26.31 17.36 42.79
CA LEU A 128 26.44 17.51 41.34
C LEU A 128 27.64 18.41 40.97
N VAL A 129 27.89 19.48 41.72
CA VAL A 129 29.08 20.33 41.51
C VAL A 129 30.36 19.56 41.83
N ALA A 130 30.39 18.74 42.88
CA ALA A 130 31.53 17.90 43.21
C ALA A 130 31.84 16.88 42.11
N ALA A 131 30.81 16.24 41.55
CA ALA A 131 30.91 15.34 40.41
C ALA A 131 31.51 16.05 39.19
N ALA A 132 30.99 17.23 38.86
CA ALA A 132 31.42 18.03 37.73
C ALA A 132 32.86 18.52 37.85
N VAL A 133 33.29 19.01 39.02
CA VAL A 133 34.67 19.45 39.28
C VAL A 133 35.66 18.30 39.08
N ARG A 134 35.32 17.09 39.51
CA ARG A 134 36.19 15.92 39.29
C ARG A 134 36.21 15.47 37.85
N ARG A 135 35.07 15.47 37.17
CA ARG A 135 34.97 15.09 35.76
C ARG A 135 35.77 16.04 34.87
N VAL A 136 35.58 17.36 35.02
CA VAL A 136 36.25 18.36 34.19
C VAL A 136 37.78 18.35 34.35
N ALA A 137 38.27 17.86 35.49
CA ALA A 137 39.70 17.69 35.72
C ALA A 137 40.34 16.62 34.80
N ALA A 138 39.56 15.65 34.31
CA ALA A 138 40.00 14.63 33.36
C ALA A 138 39.78 15.02 31.89
N HIS A 139 39.02 16.08 31.60
CA HIS A 139 38.76 16.52 30.23
C HIS A 139 40.05 16.84 29.48
N LYS A 140 40.12 16.32 28.25
CA LYS A 140 41.16 16.58 27.25
C LYS A 140 40.71 17.63 26.24
N PRO A 141 41.64 18.38 25.64
CA PRO A 141 41.30 19.29 24.55
C PRO A 141 40.86 18.51 23.30
N LEU A 142 39.75 18.92 22.68
CA LEU A 142 39.23 18.33 21.45
C LEU A 142 39.30 19.27 20.24
N GLU A 143 39.47 18.71 19.04
CA GLU A 143 39.54 19.47 17.78
C GLU A 143 38.20 19.42 17.03
N ARG A 144 37.70 20.59 16.63
CA ARG A 144 36.51 20.68 15.77
C ARG A 144 36.89 20.36 14.33
N LYS A 145 36.27 19.34 13.74
CA LYS A 145 36.39 19.04 12.31
C LYS A 145 35.35 19.83 11.52
N ARG A 146 35.75 20.32 10.35
CA ARG A 146 34.86 20.98 9.38
C ARG A 146 34.47 20.00 8.30
N VAL A 147 33.20 20.03 7.93
CA VAL A 147 32.68 19.28 6.78
C VAL A 147 31.91 20.24 5.89
N ASP A 148 32.15 20.15 4.60
CA ASP A 148 31.48 20.97 3.60
C ASP A 148 29.98 20.67 3.55
N VAL A 149 29.19 21.68 3.24
CA VAL A 149 27.74 21.60 3.12
C VAL A 149 27.37 21.63 1.65
N ASN A 150 26.67 20.60 1.19
CA ASN A 150 26.01 20.61 -0.11
C ASN A 150 24.94 21.72 -0.14
N PRO A 151 24.97 22.63 -1.14
CA PRO A 151 24.05 23.76 -1.17
C PRO A 151 22.62 23.41 -1.61
N ASP A 152 22.39 22.21 -2.13
CA ASP A 152 21.09 21.77 -2.62
C ASP A 152 20.18 21.39 -1.45
N VAL A 153 18.87 21.63 -1.61
CA VAL A 153 17.88 21.44 -0.54
C VAL A 153 16.77 20.51 -1.00
N LEU A 154 16.31 19.62 -0.12
CA LEU A 154 15.12 18.81 -0.33
C LEU A 154 13.93 19.37 0.47
N VAL A 155 12.78 19.50 -0.17
CA VAL A 155 11.52 19.89 0.49
C VAL A 155 10.50 18.77 0.31
N LEU A 156 9.93 18.29 1.41
CA LEU A 156 8.94 17.21 1.44
C LEU A 156 7.55 17.78 1.70
N GLY A 157 6.68 17.74 0.69
CA GLY A 157 5.31 18.23 0.75
C GLY A 157 5.12 19.54 -0.02
N GLY A 158 4.31 19.50 -1.07
CA GLY A 158 3.96 20.63 -1.95
C GLY A 158 2.73 21.41 -1.50
N GLY A 159 2.45 21.47 -0.20
CA GLY A 159 1.48 22.43 0.35
C GLY A 159 2.01 23.86 0.33
N ILE A 160 1.21 24.85 0.76
CA ILE A 160 1.63 26.26 0.79
C ILE A 160 2.94 26.49 1.56
N ALA A 161 3.20 25.71 2.61
CA ALA A 161 4.47 25.73 3.35
C ALA A 161 5.67 25.37 2.46
N GLY A 162 5.65 24.18 1.85
CA GLY A 162 6.76 23.71 1.02
C GLY A 162 6.91 24.50 -0.27
N ILE A 163 5.79 24.93 -0.88
CA ILE A 163 5.80 25.87 -2.02
C ILE A 163 6.54 27.15 -1.65
N HIS A 164 6.18 27.78 -0.53
CA HIS A 164 6.79 29.05 -0.15
C HIS A 164 8.26 28.90 0.24
N ALA A 165 8.60 27.87 1.03
CA ALA A 165 10.00 27.59 1.39
C ALA A 165 10.86 27.34 0.15
N SER A 166 10.35 26.56 -0.81
CA SER A 166 11.06 26.27 -2.06
C SER A 166 11.32 27.54 -2.87
N LEU A 167 10.31 28.40 -3.03
CA LEU A 167 10.47 29.67 -3.74
C LEU A 167 11.51 30.58 -3.08
N VAL A 168 11.45 30.76 -1.75
CA VAL A 168 12.41 31.63 -1.04
C VAL A 168 13.86 31.14 -1.22
N MET A 169 14.10 29.84 -1.09
CA MET A 169 15.43 29.27 -1.26
C MET A 169 15.90 29.31 -2.72
N ALA A 170 14.99 29.06 -3.66
CA ALA A 170 15.29 29.04 -5.08
C ALA A 170 15.55 30.44 -5.67
N ASP A 171 14.79 31.45 -5.23
CA ASP A 171 14.99 32.87 -5.52
C ASP A 171 16.34 33.37 -4.94
N SER A 172 16.80 32.74 -3.86
CA SER A 172 18.13 32.97 -3.27
C SER A 172 19.26 32.19 -3.98
N GLY A 173 18.96 31.58 -5.12
CA GLY A 173 19.95 30.91 -5.97
C GLY A 173 20.28 29.47 -5.58
N LYS A 174 19.54 28.85 -4.65
CA LYS A 174 19.77 27.44 -4.26
C LYS A 174 18.96 26.49 -5.11
N LYS A 175 19.53 25.33 -5.45
CA LYS A 175 18.78 24.26 -6.09
C LYS A 175 17.87 23.59 -5.07
N VAL A 176 16.60 23.45 -5.40
CA VAL A 176 15.58 22.85 -4.53
C VAL A 176 14.92 21.67 -5.23
N TYR A 177 14.93 20.51 -4.59
CA TYR A 177 14.14 19.35 -4.97
C TYR A 177 12.84 19.37 -4.17
N LEU A 178 11.70 19.60 -4.81
CA LEU A 178 10.39 19.61 -4.15
C LEU A 178 9.64 18.31 -4.46
N VAL A 179 9.43 17.49 -3.43
CA VAL A 179 8.74 16.19 -3.54
C VAL A 179 7.30 16.31 -3.04
N GLU A 180 6.35 15.91 -3.86
CA GLU A 180 4.91 15.91 -3.56
C GLU A 180 4.31 14.54 -3.89
N ARG A 181 3.64 13.94 -2.90
CA ARG A 181 3.04 12.60 -2.98
C ARG A 181 1.90 12.53 -3.99
N GLU A 182 1.10 13.58 -4.06
CA GLU A 182 -0.05 13.69 -4.94
C GLU A 182 0.36 14.10 -6.37
N PRO A 183 -0.51 13.88 -7.37
CA PRO A 183 -0.21 14.28 -8.74
C PRO A 183 -0.07 15.80 -8.97
N SER A 184 -0.37 16.63 -7.97
CA SER A 184 -0.25 18.08 -8.03
C SER A 184 0.16 18.66 -6.67
N ILE A 185 0.93 19.74 -6.69
CA ILE A 185 1.13 20.61 -5.53
C ILE A 185 -0.15 21.41 -5.22
N GLY A 186 -0.21 22.02 -4.04
CA GLY A 186 -1.28 22.92 -3.58
C GLY A 186 -1.83 22.56 -2.19
N GLY A 187 -1.77 21.28 -1.81
CA GLY A 187 -2.24 20.78 -0.52
C GLY A 187 -3.72 21.09 -0.24
N TYR A 188 -4.09 21.17 1.05
CA TYR A 188 -5.46 21.51 1.46
C TYR A 188 -5.92 22.89 0.97
N MET A 189 -5.00 23.84 0.83
CA MET A 189 -5.35 25.20 0.40
C MET A 189 -5.95 25.23 -1.01
N ALA A 190 -5.59 24.28 -1.89
CA ALA A 190 -6.19 24.14 -3.21
C ALA A 190 -7.67 23.69 -3.16
N LYS A 191 -8.10 23.08 -2.06
CA LYS A 191 -9.50 22.65 -1.87
C LYS A 191 -10.41 23.81 -1.46
N PHE A 192 -9.87 24.86 -0.86
CA PHE A 192 -10.65 25.97 -0.30
C PHE A 192 -11.20 26.87 -1.39
N ASP A 193 -12.37 27.46 -1.16
CA ASP A 193 -12.91 28.49 -2.04
C ASP A 193 -12.29 29.86 -1.71
N LYS A 194 -12.51 30.32 -0.48
CA LYS A 194 -11.94 31.57 0.08
C LYS A 194 -10.99 31.31 1.24
N THR A 195 -10.23 32.33 1.63
CA THR A 195 -9.39 32.32 2.84
C THR A 195 -9.80 33.43 3.79
N PHE A 196 -9.82 33.14 5.09
CA PHE A 196 -10.07 34.15 6.12
C PHE A 196 -8.80 34.95 6.41
N PRO A 197 -8.91 36.17 6.95
CA PRO A 197 -10.15 36.93 7.21
C PRO A 197 -10.60 37.77 5.99
N THR A 198 -9.78 37.88 4.95
CA THR A 198 -9.97 38.80 3.83
C THR A 198 -11.04 38.35 2.84
N LEU A 199 -11.42 37.06 2.86
CA LEU A 199 -12.30 36.42 1.87
C LEU A 199 -11.74 36.39 0.45
N ASP A 200 -10.41 36.49 0.32
CA ASP A 200 -9.72 36.29 -0.96
C ASP A 200 -9.93 34.87 -1.46
N CYS A 201 -10.07 34.73 -2.79
CA CYS A 201 -10.12 33.41 -3.42
C CYS A 201 -8.78 32.69 -3.17
N ALA A 202 -8.84 31.48 -2.62
CA ALA A 202 -7.66 30.69 -2.30
C ALA A 202 -6.83 30.39 -3.56
N ALA A 203 -7.50 30.12 -4.69
CA ALA A 203 -6.85 29.88 -5.97
C ALA A 203 -6.11 31.13 -6.48
N CYS A 204 -6.62 32.35 -6.25
CA CYS A 204 -5.98 33.59 -6.71
C CYS A 204 -4.61 33.83 -6.05
N ILE A 205 -4.42 33.36 -4.82
CA ILE A 205 -3.16 33.52 -4.09
C ILE A 205 -2.24 32.29 -4.22
N LEU A 206 -2.81 31.08 -4.31
CA LEU A 206 -2.04 29.84 -4.39
C LEU A 206 -1.58 29.52 -5.80
N THR A 207 -2.44 29.64 -6.81
CA THR A 207 -2.15 29.24 -8.20
C THR A 207 -0.93 29.96 -8.78
N PRO A 208 -0.74 31.29 -8.58
CA PRO A 208 0.46 31.97 -9.04
C PRO A 208 1.74 31.40 -8.43
N LYS A 209 1.74 31.07 -7.13
CA LYS A 209 2.90 30.45 -6.46
C LYS A 209 3.16 29.04 -6.97
N MET A 210 2.10 28.26 -7.22
CA MET A 210 2.24 26.94 -7.84
C MET A 210 2.86 27.04 -9.25
N ALA A 211 2.38 27.98 -10.07
CA ALA A 211 2.91 28.21 -11.41
C ALA A 211 4.38 28.67 -11.40
N GLN A 212 4.76 29.53 -10.45
CA GLN A 212 6.15 29.92 -10.21
C GLN A 212 7.01 28.69 -9.91
N VAL A 213 6.60 27.85 -8.95
CA VAL A 213 7.31 26.59 -8.65
C VAL A 213 7.48 25.71 -9.88
N GLY A 214 6.41 25.52 -10.67
CA GLY A 214 6.44 24.66 -11.85
C GLY A 214 7.30 25.17 -13.01
N SER A 215 7.74 26.43 -12.99
CA SER A 215 8.56 27.06 -14.04
C SER A 215 9.91 27.59 -13.53
N HIS A 216 10.19 27.48 -12.23
CA HIS A 216 11.40 28.05 -11.64
C HIS A 216 12.65 27.24 -12.03
N PRO A 217 13.72 27.86 -12.55
CA PRO A 217 14.90 27.13 -13.05
C PRO A 217 15.68 26.38 -11.97
N ASN A 218 15.64 26.87 -10.73
CA ASN A 218 16.30 26.22 -9.59
C ASN A 218 15.40 25.24 -8.82
N ILE A 219 14.15 25.01 -9.24
CA ILE A 219 13.26 24.04 -8.58
C ILE A 219 13.06 22.83 -9.47
N GLU A 220 13.47 21.67 -8.97
CA GLU A 220 13.19 20.38 -9.58
C GLU A 220 11.98 19.76 -8.87
N LEU A 221 10.83 19.79 -9.56
CA LEU A 221 9.54 19.38 -8.99
C LEU A 221 9.23 17.90 -9.27
N TYR A 222 9.25 17.09 -8.22
CA TYR A 222 8.84 15.68 -8.23
C TYR A 222 7.43 15.52 -7.66
N THR A 223 6.41 15.68 -8.51
CA THR A 223 5.02 15.32 -8.13
C THR A 223 4.75 13.85 -8.36
N TYR A 224 3.72 13.32 -7.69
CA TYR A 224 3.42 11.90 -7.66
C TYR A 224 4.63 11.07 -7.21
N SER A 225 5.38 11.59 -6.24
CA SER A 225 6.67 11.04 -5.80
C SER A 225 6.79 11.04 -4.29
N GLU A 226 7.51 10.08 -3.73
CA GLU A 226 7.64 9.88 -2.28
C GLU A 226 9.09 9.59 -1.90
N LEU A 227 9.52 10.06 -0.72
CA LEU A 227 10.83 9.70 -0.16
C LEU A 227 10.81 8.22 0.26
N LYS A 228 11.78 7.42 -0.21
CA LYS A 228 11.93 6.00 0.17
C LYS A 228 12.98 5.76 1.22
N SER A 229 14.13 6.41 1.09
CA SER A 229 15.19 6.30 2.07
C SER A 229 16.02 7.57 2.10
N ILE A 230 16.68 7.76 3.23
CA ILE A 230 17.70 8.78 3.41
C ILE A 230 18.90 8.17 4.11
N GLU A 231 20.08 8.56 3.66
CA GLU A 231 21.36 8.23 4.25
C GLU A 231 22.18 9.50 4.43
N GLY A 232 23.23 9.44 5.23
CA GLY A 232 24.13 10.57 5.47
C GLY A 232 23.75 11.40 6.70
N TYR A 233 24.24 12.63 6.71
CA TYR A 233 24.24 13.52 7.88
C TYR A 233 24.06 14.98 7.43
N VAL A 234 23.93 15.89 8.39
CA VAL A 234 23.78 17.34 8.12
C VAL A 234 24.82 17.83 7.10
N GLY A 235 24.36 18.51 6.06
CA GLY A 235 25.21 19.00 4.98
C GLY A 235 25.48 17.98 3.86
N ASN A 236 25.28 16.68 4.06
CA ASN A 236 25.55 15.64 3.07
C ASN A 236 24.57 14.47 3.18
N PHE A 237 23.28 14.74 2.93
CA PHE A 237 22.25 13.72 2.82
C PHE A 237 22.17 13.17 1.40
N LYS A 238 21.91 11.87 1.31
CA LYS A 238 21.59 11.16 0.08
C LYS A 238 20.16 10.64 0.19
N ALA A 239 19.24 11.24 -0.56
CA ALA A 239 17.83 10.90 -0.55
C ALA A 239 17.45 10.08 -1.79
N ARG A 240 16.77 8.96 -1.59
CA ARG A 240 16.16 8.17 -2.68
C ARG A 240 14.66 8.46 -2.76
N ILE A 241 14.22 8.88 -3.93
CA ILE A 241 12.85 9.31 -4.21
C ILE A 241 12.23 8.33 -5.20
N LEU A 242 11.10 7.72 -4.84
CA LEU A 242 10.29 6.93 -5.78
C LEU A 242 9.36 7.87 -6.55
N LYS A 243 9.58 8.00 -7.85
CA LYS A 243 8.68 8.66 -8.79
C LYS A 243 7.69 7.61 -9.30
N LYS A 244 6.44 7.70 -8.86
CA LYS A 244 5.39 6.78 -9.31
C LYS A 244 5.07 7.05 -10.78
N SER A 245 4.86 5.98 -11.53
CA SER A 245 4.49 6.05 -12.94
C SER A 245 3.11 6.68 -13.09
N ARG A 246 3.02 7.68 -13.96
CA ARG A 246 1.72 8.22 -14.40
C ARG A 246 1.13 7.43 -15.58
N HIS A 247 1.86 6.41 -16.04
CA HIS A 247 1.64 5.67 -17.29
C HIS A 247 1.49 6.58 -18.51
N LEU A 248 2.22 7.71 -18.48
CA LEU A 248 2.33 8.62 -19.61
C LEU A 248 3.65 9.40 -19.57
N GLU A 249 4.10 9.80 -20.75
CA GLU A 249 5.22 10.71 -20.94
C GLU A 249 4.80 12.14 -20.57
N LEU A 250 5.27 12.62 -19.41
CA LEU A 250 4.92 13.92 -18.85
C LEU A 250 5.16 15.08 -19.81
N ASN A 251 6.27 15.05 -20.56
CA ASN A 251 6.66 16.14 -21.46
C ASN A 251 5.73 16.26 -22.69
N LYS A 252 5.15 15.15 -23.15
CA LYS A 252 4.24 15.12 -24.31
C LYS A 252 2.78 15.43 -23.94
N CYS A 253 2.37 15.16 -22.70
CA CYS A 253 0.98 15.35 -22.28
C CYS A 253 0.53 16.81 -22.38
N THR A 254 -0.52 17.09 -23.15
CA THR A 254 -1.09 18.44 -23.35
C THR A 254 -2.24 18.78 -22.40
N ALA A 255 -2.62 17.85 -21.51
CA ALA A 255 -3.75 17.97 -20.60
C ALA A 255 -5.11 18.30 -21.28
N CYS A 256 -5.32 17.83 -22.52
CA CYS A 256 -6.57 18.04 -23.28
C CYS A 256 -7.81 17.31 -22.69
N GLY A 257 -7.62 16.22 -21.95
CA GLY A 257 -8.70 15.48 -21.28
C GLY A 257 -9.45 14.45 -22.12
N GLU A 258 -9.08 14.20 -23.38
CA GLU A 258 -9.71 13.17 -24.23
C GLU A 258 -9.67 11.77 -23.60
N CYS A 259 -8.56 11.45 -22.92
CA CYS A 259 -8.39 10.20 -22.18
C CYS A 259 -9.46 9.98 -21.09
N ALA A 260 -9.85 11.04 -20.38
CA ALA A 260 -10.85 10.95 -19.31
C ALA A 260 -12.27 10.77 -19.86
N LYS A 261 -12.59 11.36 -21.02
CA LYS A 261 -13.90 11.23 -21.66
C LYS A 261 -14.25 9.78 -22.02
N VAL A 262 -13.25 9.00 -22.46
CA VAL A 262 -13.45 7.59 -22.84
C VAL A 262 -13.32 6.60 -21.69
N CYS A 263 -12.88 7.06 -20.51
CA CYS A 263 -12.63 6.19 -19.36
C CYS A 263 -13.96 5.64 -18.80
N PRO A 264 -14.15 4.31 -18.73
CA PRO A 264 -15.39 3.68 -18.26
C PRO A 264 -15.50 3.67 -16.72
N VAL A 265 -14.41 4.00 -16.02
CA VAL A 265 -14.33 3.92 -14.56
C VAL A 265 -14.81 5.22 -13.96
N GLU A 266 -15.67 5.11 -12.95
CA GLU A 266 -16.05 6.22 -12.09
C GLU A 266 -15.89 5.83 -10.64
N ILE A 267 -15.15 6.63 -9.89
CA ILE A 267 -14.94 6.46 -8.45
C ILE A 267 -15.07 7.80 -7.73
N PRO A 268 -15.35 7.82 -6.41
CA PRO A 268 -15.37 9.06 -5.65
C PRO A 268 -14.05 9.84 -5.77
N SER A 269 -14.16 11.17 -5.92
CA SER A 269 -13.01 12.08 -6.01
C SER A 269 -12.47 12.40 -4.61
N ALA A 270 -11.23 12.03 -4.33
CA ALA A 270 -10.57 12.36 -3.06
C ALA A 270 -10.30 13.87 -2.90
N PHE A 271 -10.14 14.59 -4.02
CA PHE A 271 -10.00 16.05 -3.99
C PHE A 271 -11.32 16.73 -3.58
N ASP A 272 -12.46 16.15 -3.98
CA ASP A 272 -13.80 16.64 -3.66
C ASP A 272 -14.43 15.95 -2.44
N GLU A 273 -13.62 15.36 -1.56
CA GLU A 273 -14.07 14.69 -0.32
C GLU A 273 -15.16 13.62 -0.57
N GLY A 274 -15.12 12.96 -1.73
CA GLY A 274 -16.08 11.93 -2.13
C GLY A 274 -17.45 12.45 -2.58
N LEU A 275 -17.67 13.76 -2.60
CA LEU A 275 -18.91 14.40 -3.09
C LEU A 275 -19.01 14.32 -4.62
N GLY A 276 -17.89 14.51 -5.30
CA GLY A 276 -17.75 14.37 -6.75
C GLY A 276 -17.30 12.98 -7.17
N LYS A 277 -17.43 12.68 -8.46
CA LYS A 277 -16.82 11.50 -9.09
C LYS A 277 -15.64 11.92 -9.97
N ARG A 278 -14.66 11.02 -10.09
CA ARG A 278 -13.54 11.15 -11.04
C ARG A 278 -13.35 9.86 -11.83
N LYS A 279 -12.63 9.98 -12.94
CA LYS A 279 -12.19 8.87 -13.78
C LYS A 279 -10.86 8.28 -13.27
N ALA A 280 -10.48 7.10 -13.75
CA ALA A 280 -9.17 6.51 -13.44
C ALA A 280 -8.00 7.27 -14.07
N THR A 281 -8.22 7.84 -15.26
CA THR A 281 -7.34 8.87 -15.82
C THR A 281 -7.90 10.24 -15.53
N TYR A 282 -7.17 11.05 -14.78
CA TYR A 282 -7.68 12.31 -14.26
C TYR A 282 -6.57 13.36 -14.10
N ARG A 283 -7.00 14.60 -13.96
CA ARG A 283 -6.22 15.71 -13.44
C ARG A 283 -6.86 16.12 -12.11
N PRO A 284 -6.11 16.28 -11.00
CA PRO A 284 -6.70 16.48 -9.67
C PRO A 284 -7.72 17.63 -9.59
N PHE A 285 -7.39 18.76 -10.20
CA PHE A 285 -8.25 19.95 -10.32
C PHE A 285 -7.80 20.79 -11.52
N PRO A 286 -8.61 21.76 -12.01
CA PRO A 286 -8.30 22.49 -13.24
C PRO A 286 -6.97 23.26 -13.23
N GLN A 287 -6.60 23.81 -12.08
CA GLN A 287 -5.38 24.62 -11.87
C GLN A 287 -4.17 23.78 -11.38
N ALA A 288 -4.23 22.45 -11.49
CA ALA A 288 -3.19 21.56 -11.01
C ALA A 288 -1.81 21.89 -11.60
N VAL A 289 -0.76 21.76 -10.79
CA VAL A 289 0.65 21.91 -11.19
C VAL A 289 1.44 20.66 -10.77
N PRO A 290 2.07 19.95 -11.73
CA PRO A 290 2.07 20.23 -13.16
C PRO A 290 0.67 19.99 -13.76
N ASN A 291 0.32 20.79 -14.78
CA ASN A 291 -0.95 20.65 -15.49
C ASN A 291 -0.90 19.42 -16.41
N LYS A 292 -1.00 18.23 -15.82
CA LYS A 292 -0.80 16.93 -16.47
C LYS A 292 -1.79 15.92 -15.91
N PHE A 293 -2.16 14.95 -16.75
CA PHE A 293 -2.99 13.83 -16.30
C PHE A 293 -2.14 12.79 -15.57
N VAL A 294 -2.82 11.91 -14.85
CA VAL A 294 -2.29 10.65 -14.32
C VAL A 294 -3.26 9.54 -14.68
N ILE A 295 -2.77 8.36 -15.00
CA ILE A 295 -3.57 7.14 -15.01
C ILE A 295 -3.26 6.40 -13.73
N GLU A 296 -4.18 6.39 -12.78
CA GLU A 296 -3.94 5.74 -11.50
C GLU A 296 -4.29 4.25 -11.57
N ARG A 297 -3.26 3.41 -11.41
CA ARG A 297 -3.36 1.96 -11.45
C ARG A 297 -2.72 1.39 -10.19
N LEU A 298 -3.50 0.71 -9.36
CA LEU A 298 -3.00 0.14 -8.09
C LEU A 298 -2.39 -1.26 -8.22
N GLY A 299 -2.46 -1.87 -9.41
CA GLY A 299 -2.07 -3.27 -9.65
C GLY A 299 -3.24 -4.12 -10.11
N TYR A 300 -3.17 -5.44 -9.88
CA TYR A 300 -4.23 -6.37 -10.28
C TYR A 300 -5.37 -6.42 -9.26
N PRO A 301 -6.64 -6.30 -9.70
CA PRO A 301 -7.78 -6.53 -8.81
C PRO A 301 -7.85 -8.02 -8.41
N PRO A 302 -8.50 -8.38 -7.28
CA PRO A 302 -8.58 -9.76 -6.80
C PRO A 302 -9.05 -10.78 -7.84
N CYS A 303 -9.99 -10.37 -8.70
CA CYS A 303 -10.52 -11.24 -9.76
C CYS A 303 -9.49 -11.58 -10.85
N GLN A 304 -8.59 -10.65 -11.18
CA GLN A 304 -7.52 -10.86 -12.15
C GLN A 304 -6.34 -11.59 -11.51
N ALA A 305 -5.99 -11.22 -10.28
CA ALA A 305 -4.94 -11.84 -9.50
C ALA A 305 -5.21 -13.34 -9.25
N ALA A 306 -6.46 -13.71 -8.99
CA ALA A 306 -6.88 -15.10 -8.78
C ALA A 306 -7.02 -15.91 -10.09
N CYS A 307 -7.02 -15.27 -11.26
CA CYS A 307 -7.13 -15.97 -12.53
C CYS A 307 -5.76 -16.50 -12.96
N PRO A 308 -5.57 -17.82 -13.20
CA PRO A 308 -4.27 -18.37 -13.58
C PRO A 308 -3.66 -17.76 -14.85
N ILE A 309 -4.49 -17.33 -15.81
CA ILE A 309 -4.03 -16.64 -17.04
C ILE A 309 -4.02 -15.11 -16.94
N HIS A 310 -4.28 -14.57 -15.74
CA HIS A 310 -4.42 -13.14 -15.43
C HIS A 310 -5.42 -12.40 -16.31
N GLN A 311 -6.53 -13.07 -16.64
CA GLN A 311 -7.62 -12.45 -17.41
C GLN A 311 -8.05 -11.15 -16.75
N ASN A 312 -8.07 -10.07 -17.52
CA ASN A 312 -8.61 -8.78 -17.10
C ASN A 312 -10.16 -8.80 -16.99
N ALA A 313 -10.66 -9.49 -15.96
CA ALA A 313 -12.10 -9.56 -15.68
C ALA A 313 -12.71 -8.22 -15.34
N TYR A 314 -11.93 -7.35 -14.69
CA TYR A 314 -12.39 -6.01 -14.38
C TYR A 314 -12.60 -5.16 -15.63
N GLY A 315 -11.68 -5.21 -16.59
CA GLY A 315 -11.76 -4.47 -17.85
C GLY A 315 -12.99 -4.81 -18.67
N TYR A 316 -13.24 -6.09 -18.95
CA TYR A 316 -14.40 -6.47 -19.76
C TYR A 316 -15.73 -6.20 -19.03
N MET A 317 -15.75 -6.27 -17.69
CA MET A 317 -16.92 -5.87 -16.91
C MET A 317 -17.23 -4.38 -17.09
N MET A 318 -16.20 -3.52 -17.06
CA MET A 318 -16.38 -2.08 -17.29
C MET A 318 -16.83 -1.76 -18.71
N MET A 319 -16.35 -2.50 -19.71
CA MET A 319 -16.84 -2.36 -21.08
C MET A 319 -18.30 -2.78 -21.22
N VAL A 320 -18.68 -3.94 -20.66
CA VAL A 320 -20.06 -4.43 -20.67
C VAL A 320 -20.99 -3.43 -19.98
N LYS A 321 -20.62 -2.90 -18.81
CA LYS A 321 -21.39 -1.87 -18.10
C LYS A 321 -21.75 -0.68 -19.02
N GLU A 322 -20.77 -0.19 -19.78
CA GLU A 322 -20.93 0.94 -20.72
C GLU A 322 -21.62 0.56 -22.04
N GLY A 323 -21.98 -0.72 -22.25
CA GLY A 323 -22.57 -1.22 -23.49
C GLY A 323 -21.56 -1.40 -24.64
N LYS A 324 -20.26 -1.36 -24.34
CA LYS A 324 -19.15 -1.48 -25.30
C LYS A 324 -18.75 -2.94 -25.50
N PHE A 325 -19.63 -3.74 -26.10
CA PHE A 325 -19.44 -5.20 -26.15
C PHE A 325 -18.29 -5.65 -27.05
N ALA A 326 -18.00 -4.93 -28.14
CA ALA A 326 -16.86 -5.21 -29.01
C ALA A 326 -15.53 -4.98 -28.27
N GLU A 327 -15.42 -3.89 -27.51
CA GLU A 327 -14.25 -3.58 -26.70
C GLU A 327 -14.14 -4.51 -25.49
N ALA A 328 -15.27 -4.97 -24.92
CA ALA A 328 -15.27 -6.02 -23.90
C ALA A 328 -14.64 -7.31 -24.42
N LEU A 329 -14.98 -7.68 -25.66
CA LEU A 329 -14.43 -8.84 -26.33
C LEU A 329 -12.93 -8.66 -26.62
N ASP A 330 -12.49 -7.49 -27.09
CA ASP A 330 -11.05 -7.19 -27.23
C ASP A 330 -10.28 -7.37 -25.91
N VAL A 331 -10.81 -6.85 -24.81
CA VAL A 331 -10.22 -7.05 -23.46
C VAL A 331 -10.11 -8.53 -23.13
N VAL A 332 -11.14 -9.32 -23.44
CA VAL A 332 -11.11 -10.78 -23.19
C VAL A 332 -9.99 -11.43 -24.02
N LEU A 333 -9.95 -11.14 -25.32
CA LEU A 333 -9.06 -11.78 -26.31
C LEU A 333 -7.58 -11.44 -26.13
N ARG A 334 -7.26 -10.32 -25.47
CA ARG A 334 -5.88 -9.97 -25.11
C ARG A 334 -5.21 -11.04 -24.25
N ASP A 335 -5.96 -11.58 -23.28
CA ASP A 335 -5.45 -12.54 -22.31
C ASP A 335 -5.94 -13.98 -22.54
N ASN A 336 -7.02 -14.16 -23.29
CA ASN A 336 -7.72 -15.44 -23.36
C ASN A 336 -8.07 -15.82 -24.80
N PRO A 337 -7.33 -16.76 -25.41
CA PRO A 337 -7.61 -17.23 -26.76
C PRO A 337 -8.77 -18.22 -26.86
N LEU A 338 -9.33 -18.67 -25.74
CA LEU A 338 -10.45 -19.64 -25.69
C LEU A 338 -11.59 -19.09 -24.80
N PRO A 339 -12.12 -17.88 -25.11
CA PRO A 339 -13.11 -17.21 -24.28
C PRO A 339 -14.44 -17.95 -24.20
N SER A 340 -14.82 -18.63 -25.29
CA SER A 340 -16.05 -19.41 -25.35
C SER A 340 -15.90 -20.64 -24.46
N LEU A 341 -14.82 -21.41 -24.60
CA LEU A 341 -14.51 -22.51 -23.67
C LEU A 341 -14.51 -22.04 -22.20
N CYS A 342 -13.81 -20.95 -21.90
CA CYS A 342 -13.72 -20.40 -20.55
C CYS A 342 -15.03 -19.83 -20.01
N GLY A 343 -15.98 -19.43 -20.85
CA GLY A 343 -17.29 -18.92 -20.43
C GLY A 343 -18.23 -20.04 -20.00
N TRP A 344 -18.00 -21.25 -20.53
CA TRP A 344 -18.88 -22.40 -20.34
C TRP A 344 -18.39 -23.38 -19.26
N VAL A 345 -17.07 -23.63 -19.16
CA VAL A 345 -16.56 -24.75 -18.33
C VAL A 345 -15.39 -24.40 -17.40
N CYS A 346 -14.99 -23.14 -17.32
CA CYS A 346 -13.95 -22.72 -16.39
C CYS A 346 -14.43 -22.88 -14.94
N THR A 347 -13.50 -22.98 -13.98
CA THR A 347 -13.83 -23.02 -12.55
C THR A 347 -13.96 -21.65 -11.90
N HIS A 348 -13.71 -20.57 -12.66
CA HIS A 348 -13.92 -19.17 -12.28
C HIS A 348 -13.41 -18.74 -10.90
N PRO A 349 -12.12 -18.96 -10.57
CA PRO A 349 -11.52 -18.46 -9.31
C PRO A 349 -11.63 -16.92 -9.18
N CYS A 350 -11.76 -16.22 -10.30
CA CYS A 350 -12.04 -14.79 -10.35
C CYS A 350 -13.35 -14.39 -9.62
N THR A 351 -14.36 -15.26 -9.64
CA THR A 351 -15.65 -15.07 -8.97
C THR A 351 -15.51 -15.33 -7.48
N ASP A 352 -14.82 -16.41 -7.09
CA ASP A 352 -14.54 -16.74 -5.67
C ASP A 352 -13.75 -15.62 -4.97
N ALA A 353 -12.80 -14.99 -5.66
CA ALA A 353 -11.99 -13.88 -5.12
C ALA A 353 -12.67 -12.50 -5.17
N CYS A 354 -13.90 -12.38 -5.69
CA CYS A 354 -14.52 -11.09 -5.93
C CYS A 354 -14.89 -10.36 -4.62
N THR A 355 -14.34 -9.17 -4.39
CA THR A 355 -14.63 -8.34 -3.19
C THR A 355 -16.12 -8.07 -2.98
N ARG A 356 -16.94 -8.04 -4.04
CA ARG A 356 -18.38 -7.83 -3.95
C ARG A 356 -19.08 -8.92 -3.13
N GLY A 357 -18.51 -10.13 -3.05
CA GLY A 357 -19.00 -11.21 -2.19
C GLY A 357 -19.03 -10.86 -0.70
N LYS A 358 -18.29 -9.83 -0.26
CA LYS A 358 -18.34 -9.31 1.12
C LYS A 358 -19.51 -8.35 1.39
N VAL A 359 -20.26 -7.95 0.35
CA VAL A 359 -21.37 -6.99 0.44
C VAL A 359 -22.71 -7.70 0.24
N ASP A 360 -22.87 -8.38 -0.90
CA ASP A 360 -24.05 -9.17 -1.23
C ASP A 360 -23.67 -10.51 -1.86
N ALA A 361 -23.29 -10.53 -3.14
CA ALA A 361 -22.86 -11.74 -3.84
C ALA A 361 -21.79 -11.38 -4.88
N PRO A 362 -20.86 -12.30 -5.20
CA PRO A 362 -19.86 -12.04 -6.22
C PRO A 362 -20.50 -11.80 -7.60
N LEU A 363 -19.77 -11.09 -8.47
CA LEU A 363 -20.19 -10.87 -9.86
C LEU A 363 -20.22 -12.19 -10.64
N ASN A 364 -21.22 -12.38 -11.50
CA ASN A 364 -21.30 -13.49 -12.43
C ASN A 364 -20.39 -13.30 -13.65
N MET A 365 -19.07 -13.26 -13.39
CA MET A 365 -18.03 -13.28 -14.42
C MET A 365 -18.15 -14.43 -15.44
N PRO A 366 -18.53 -15.67 -15.06
CA PRO A 366 -18.86 -16.71 -16.04
C PRO A 366 -19.92 -16.28 -17.03
N GLY A 367 -21.08 -15.88 -16.54
CA GLY A 367 -22.22 -15.51 -17.37
C GLY A 367 -21.92 -14.31 -18.28
N ILE A 368 -21.19 -13.31 -17.77
CA ILE A 368 -20.77 -12.15 -18.59
C ILE A 368 -19.77 -12.56 -19.67
N LYS A 369 -18.78 -13.40 -19.36
CA LYS A 369 -17.83 -13.89 -20.36
C LYS A 369 -18.54 -14.72 -21.44
N ARG A 370 -19.48 -15.57 -21.03
CA ARG A 370 -20.33 -16.34 -21.92
C ARG A 370 -21.18 -15.43 -22.82
N PHE A 371 -21.83 -14.41 -22.26
CA PHE A 371 -22.58 -13.41 -23.02
C PHE A 371 -21.72 -12.75 -24.12
N ILE A 372 -20.53 -12.29 -23.75
CA ILE A 372 -19.58 -11.67 -24.70
C ILE A 372 -19.19 -12.66 -25.80
N ALA A 373 -18.90 -13.91 -25.45
CA ALA A 373 -18.47 -14.93 -26.41
C ALA A 373 -19.60 -15.41 -27.34
N ASP A 374 -20.82 -15.59 -26.80
CA ASP A 374 -21.98 -16.06 -27.56
C ASP A 374 -22.40 -15.03 -28.64
N HIS A 375 -22.36 -13.74 -28.31
CA HIS A 375 -22.72 -12.62 -29.19
C HIS A 375 -21.53 -12.05 -29.98
N ALA A 376 -20.37 -12.69 -29.93
CA ALA A 376 -19.16 -12.19 -30.59
C ALA A 376 -19.34 -11.96 -32.11
N GLY A 377 -20.20 -12.75 -32.76
CA GLY A 377 -20.54 -12.58 -34.18
C GLY A 377 -21.32 -11.29 -34.47
N ASP A 378 -22.13 -10.83 -33.52
CA ASP A 378 -22.94 -9.61 -33.66
C ASP A 378 -22.09 -8.34 -33.54
N PHE A 379 -20.92 -8.44 -32.91
CA PHE A 379 -20.03 -7.32 -32.64
C PHE A 379 -18.88 -7.16 -33.65
N ALA A 380 -18.96 -7.88 -34.79
CA ALA A 380 -17.92 -7.91 -35.82
C ALA A 380 -16.52 -8.17 -35.24
N LEU A 381 -16.36 -9.37 -34.66
CA LEU A 381 -15.07 -9.92 -34.20
C LEU A 381 -13.89 -9.48 -35.09
N PRO A 382 -12.93 -8.69 -34.57
CA PRO A 382 -11.70 -8.44 -35.29
C PRO A 382 -10.98 -9.78 -35.45
N MET A 383 -10.96 -10.30 -36.66
CA MET A 383 -10.15 -11.48 -36.97
C MET A 383 -8.67 -11.09 -36.81
N PRO A 384 -7.86 -11.90 -36.12
CA PRO A 384 -6.42 -11.66 -36.04
C PRO A 384 -5.87 -11.55 -37.47
N LYS A 385 -5.34 -10.37 -37.83
CA LYS A 385 -4.72 -10.13 -39.14
C LYS A 385 -3.39 -10.86 -39.21
N ASP A 386 -2.92 -11.17 -40.41
CA ASP A 386 -1.63 -11.82 -40.64
C ASP A 386 -0.49 -11.13 -39.87
N PHE A 387 -0.09 -11.74 -38.74
CA PHE A 387 1.04 -11.24 -37.96
C PHE A 387 2.32 -11.40 -38.77
N LYS A 388 3.18 -10.38 -38.76
CA LYS A 388 4.45 -10.40 -39.49
C LYS A 388 5.32 -11.56 -39.02
N GLU A 389 5.81 -12.37 -39.95
CA GLU A 389 6.69 -13.50 -39.62
C GLU A 389 8.08 -13.02 -39.17
N ASN A 390 8.64 -13.69 -38.16
CA ASN A 390 9.96 -13.43 -37.60
C ASN A 390 11.05 -14.41 -38.10
N GLY A 391 10.69 -15.31 -39.02
CA GLY A 391 11.58 -16.27 -39.68
C GLY A 391 11.81 -17.60 -38.93
N LYS A 392 11.32 -17.75 -37.69
CA LYS A 392 11.49 -18.95 -36.86
C LYS A 392 10.24 -19.83 -36.85
N LYS A 393 10.42 -21.14 -36.71
CA LYS A 393 9.38 -22.17 -36.77
C LYS A 393 9.25 -22.91 -35.44
N VAL A 394 8.02 -23.08 -34.97
CA VAL A 394 7.73 -23.81 -33.73
C VAL A 394 6.69 -24.92 -33.98
N ALA A 395 6.95 -26.12 -33.49
CA ALA A 395 5.98 -27.21 -33.48
C ALA A 395 5.23 -27.25 -32.15
N VAL A 396 3.90 -27.36 -32.20
CA VAL A 396 3.05 -27.58 -31.03
C VAL A 396 2.37 -28.93 -31.19
N VAL A 397 2.57 -29.84 -30.23
CA VAL A 397 2.04 -31.21 -30.29
C VAL A 397 0.93 -31.36 -29.26
N GLY A 398 -0.31 -31.44 -29.72
CA GLY A 398 -1.55 -31.47 -28.93
C GLY A 398 -2.40 -30.22 -29.16
N GLY A 399 -3.61 -30.42 -29.70
CA GLY A 399 -4.61 -29.39 -30.00
C GLY A 399 -5.60 -29.11 -28.88
N GLY A 400 -5.23 -29.38 -27.62
CA GLY A 400 -6.00 -29.03 -26.43
C GLY A 400 -5.77 -27.58 -25.96
N PRO A 401 -6.36 -27.17 -24.83
CA PRO A 401 -6.29 -25.78 -24.34
C PRO A 401 -4.86 -25.23 -24.17
N ALA A 402 -3.93 -26.05 -23.67
CA ALA A 402 -2.53 -25.67 -23.52
C ALA A 402 -1.85 -25.40 -24.87
N GLY A 403 -1.96 -26.35 -25.82
CA GLY A 403 -1.35 -26.22 -27.14
C GLY A 403 -1.97 -25.11 -27.99
N LEU A 404 -3.30 -24.99 -27.99
CA LEU A 404 -4.00 -23.90 -28.68
C LEU A 404 -3.59 -22.52 -28.14
N THR A 405 -3.44 -22.39 -26.82
CA THR A 405 -2.98 -21.14 -26.20
C THR A 405 -1.54 -20.82 -26.58
N ALA A 406 -0.63 -21.80 -26.49
CA ALA A 406 0.77 -21.62 -26.90
C ALA A 406 0.88 -21.24 -28.39
N ALA A 407 0.14 -21.94 -29.26
CA ALA A 407 0.14 -21.66 -30.69
C ALA A 407 -0.32 -20.23 -31.01
N TYR A 408 -1.39 -19.77 -30.35
CA TYR A 408 -1.87 -18.39 -30.51
C TYR A 408 -0.86 -17.35 -30.02
N GLU A 409 -0.29 -17.53 -28.82
CA GLU A 409 0.68 -16.57 -28.27
C GLU A 409 1.99 -16.51 -29.07
N LEU A 410 2.48 -17.66 -29.55
CA LEU A 410 3.63 -17.71 -30.45
C LEU A 410 3.32 -17.04 -31.79
N ARG A 411 2.12 -17.28 -32.34
CA ARG A 411 1.75 -16.67 -33.61
C ARG A 411 1.64 -15.14 -33.51
N LYS A 412 1.11 -14.60 -32.41
CA LYS A 412 1.11 -13.15 -32.09
C LYS A 412 2.51 -12.53 -32.09
N ARG A 413 3.53 -13.31 -31.73
CA ARG A 413 4.96 -12.90 -31.70
C ARG A 413 5.69 -13.12 -33.03
N GLY A 414 4.98 -13.55 -34.08
CA GLY A 414 5.51 -13.70 -35.43
C GLY A 414 6.11 -15.06 -35.76
N TYR A 415 6.01 -16.05 -34.87
CA TYR A 415 6.51 -17.40 -35.17
C TYR A 415 5.60 -18.10 -36.19
N LYS A 416 6.19 -18.89 -37.08
CA LYS A 416 5.44 -19.83 -37.92
C LYS A 416 5.16 -21.09 -37.10
N VAL A 417 3.89 -21.35 -36.83
CA VAL A 417 3.48 -22.44 -35.93
C VAL A 417 2.80 -23.55 -36.70
N THR A 418 3.26 -24.79 -36.50
CA THR A 418 2.56 -26.00 -36.95
C THR A 418 2.06 -26.78 -35.74
N LEU A 419 0.75 -26.98 -35.66
CA LEU A 419 0.06 -27.70 -34.60
C LEU A 419 -0.31 -29.11 -35.07
N TYR A 420 0.15 -30.12 -34.35
CA TYR A 420 -0.12 -31.53 -34.60
C TYR A 420 -1.13 -32.05 -33.58
N GLU A 421 -2.24 -32.62 -34.04
CA GLU A 421 -3.31 -33.14 -33.18
C GLU A 421 -3.59 -34.60 -33.54
N ALA A 422 -3.61 -35.46 -32.52
CA ALA A 422 -3.75 -36.91 -32.69
C ALA A 422 -5.14 -37.33 -33.18
N THR A 423 -6.16 -36.51 -32.91
CA THR A 423 -7.56 -36.77 -33.26
C THR A 423 -8.01 -36.00 -34.50
N GLY A 424 -9.24 -36.26 -34.94
CA GLY A 424 -9.87 -35.58 -36.08
C GLY A 424 -10.43 -34.19 -35.78
N THR A 425 -10.24 -33.64 -34.57
CA THR A 425 -10.77 -32.33 -34.18
C THR A 425 -9.84 -31.62 -33.20
N LEU A 426 -9.87 -30.29 -33.22
CA LEU A 426 -9.22 -29.46 -32.19
C LEU A 426 -10.08 -29.36 -30.93
N GLY A 427 -9.44 -28.96 -29.83
CA GLY A 427 -10.07 -28.72 -28.53
C GLY A 427 -9.69 -29.73 -27.45
N GLY A 428 -8.99 -30.82 -27.81
CA GLY A 428 -8.47 -31.82 -26.86
C GLY A 428 -9.56 -32.43 -25.96
N MET A 429 -9.23 -32.70 -24.70
CA MET A 429 -10.16 -33.31 -23.74
C MET A 429 -11.51 -32.58 -23.63
N PRO A 430 -11.58 -31.23 -23.56
CA PRO A 430 -12.86 -30.53 -23.60
C PRO A 430 -13.76 -30.91 -24.78
N ALA A 431 -13.21 -31.04 -26.00
CA ALA A 431 -13.97 -31.45 -27.17
C ALA A 431 -14.40 -32.92 -27.12
N LEU A 432 -13.55 -33.77 -26.53
CA LEU A 432 -13.74 -35.21 -26.52
C LEU A 432 -14.66 -35.66 -25.39
N THR A 433 -14.61 -35.06 -24.20
CA THR A 433 -15.24 -35.63 -23.00
C THR A 433 -16.26 -34.73 -22.31
N ILE A 434 -16.31 -33.43 -22.58
CA ILE A 434 -17.33 -32.57 -21.97
C ILE A 434 -18.64 -32.70 -22.78
N PRO A 435 -19.78 -33.06 -22.16
CA PRO A 435 -21.04 -33.21 -22.87
C PRO A 435 -21.59 -31.91 -23.49
N ASP A 436 -22.36 -32.03 -24.57
CA ASP A 436 -22.94 -30.90 -25.32
C ASP A 436 -23.81 -29.96 -24.45
N TYR A 437 -24.47 -30.44 -23.39
CA TYR A 437 -25.26 -29.59 -22.48
C TYR A 437 -24.41 -28.67 -21.57
N ARG A 438 -23.10 -28.92 -21.46
CA ARG A 438 -22.14 -28.06 -20.75
C ARG A 438 -21.19 -27.32 -21.68
N LEU A 439 -20.84 -27.92 -22.82
CA LEU A 439 -19.99 -27.29 -23.82
C LEU A 439 -20.44 -27.73 -25.21
N PRO A 440 -21.33 -26.97 -25.86
CA PRO A 440 -21.73 -27.28 -27.23
C PRO A 440 -20.53 -27.26 -28.18
N LYS A 441 -20.37 -28.29 -29.01
CA LYS A 441 -19.20 -28.41 -29.93
C LYS A 441 -19.02 -27.23 -30.86
N ASN A 442 -20.11 -26.63 -31.34
CA ASN A 442 -20.08 -25.45 -32.21
C ASN A 442 -19.49 -24.22 -31.48
N VAL A 443 -19.65 -24.11 -30.17
CA VAL A 443 -19.08 -23.02 -29.36
C VAL A 443 -17.56 -23.14 -29.30
N LEU A 444 -17.02 -24.32 -29.01
CA LEU A 444 -15.57 -24.56 -29.00
C LEU A 444 -14.95 -24.40 -30.40
N LYS A 445 -15.68 -24.80 -31.45
CA LYS A 445 -15.26 -24.64 -32.84
C LYS A 445 -14.99 -23.18 -33.21
N LYS A 446 -15.78 -22.23 -32.70
CA LYS A 446 -15.56 -20.79 -32.93
C LYS A 446 -14.18 -20.34 -32.42
N ASP A 447 -13.80 -20.78 -31.22
CA ASP A 447 -12.51 -20.43 -30.63
C ASP A 447 -11.35 -21.03 -31.43
N THR A 448 -11.45 -22.30 -31.82
CA THR A 448 -10.39 -23.00 -32.57
C THR A 448 -10.23 -22.45 -33.98
N GLU A 449 -11.32 -22.20 -34.70
CA GLU A 449 -11.30 -21.58 -36.03
C GLU A 449 -10.64 -20.20 -36.01
N ARG A 450 -10.87 -19.40 -34.96
CA ARG A 450 -10.20 -18.10 -34.81
C ARG A 450 -8.69 -18.26 -34.62
N ILE A 451 -8.24 -19.25 -33.85
CA ILE A 451 -6.81 -19.52 -33.66
C ILE A 451 -6.20 -19.97 -34.99
N VAL A 452 -6.86 -20.85 -35.74
CA VAL A 452 -6.38 -21.29 -37.07
C VAL A 452 -6.28 -20.12 -38.03
N ALA A 453 -7.26 -19.22 -38.03
CA ALA A 453 -7.28 -18.03 -38.88
C ALA A 453 -6.13 -17.05 -38.61
N THR A 454 -5.38 -17.21 -37.52
CA THR A 454 -4.14 -16.43 -37.27
C THR A 454 -2.97 -16.87 -38.16
N GLY A 455 -3.11 -17.98 -38.90
CA GLY A 455 -2.08 -18.58 -39.74
C GLY A 455 -1.36 -19.77 -39.09
N VAL A 456 -1.95 -20.38 -38.05
CA VAL A 456 -1.44 -21.64 -37.48
C VAL A 456 -1.74 -22.78 -38.45
N GLU A 457 -0.72 -23.49 -38.91
CA GLU A 457 -0.87 -24.68 -39.75
C GLU A 457 -1.31 -25.85 -38.86
N VAL A 458 -2.42 -26.52 -39.20
CA VAL A 458 -2.96 -27.63 -38.38
C VAL A 458 -2.87 -28.95 -39.13
N LYS A 459 -2.33 -29.97 -38.46
CA LYS A 459 -2.27 -31.36 -38.92
C LYS A 459 -3.04 -32.27 -37.98
N LEU A 460 -4.28 -32.57 -38.35
CA LEU A 460 -5.16 -33.48 -37.63
C LEU A 460 -4.75 -34.94 -37.88
N ASN A 461 -5.25 -35.86 -37.04
CA ASN A 461 -4.96 -37.29 -37.10
C ASN A 461 -3.46 -37.64 -37.11
N THR A 462 -2.62 -36.78 -36.53
CA THR A 462 -1.16 -36.91 -36.52
C THR A 462 -0.67 -37.02 -35.07
N ALA A 463 -0.33 -38.24 -34.65
CA ALA A 463 0.05 -38.57 -33.28
C ALA A 463 1.56 -38.75 -33.12
N LEU A 464 2.11 -38.22 -32.02
CA LEU A 464 3.50 -38.43 -31.61
C LEU A 464 3.77 -39.92 -31.35
N GLY A 465 4.89 -40.42 -31.89
CA GLY A 465 5.35 -41.81 -31.82
C GLY A 465 4.65 -42.78 -32.76
N ARG A 466 3.56 -42.38 -33.43
CA ARG A 466 2.91 -43.18 -34.49
C ARG A 466 3.20 -42.60 -35.88
N ASP A 467 2.94 -41.31 -36.04
CA ASP A 467 2.96 -40.63 -37.35
C ASP A 467 4.14 -39.65 -37.48
N ILE A 468 4.63 -39.12 -36.34
CA ILE A 468 5.78 -38.21 -36.23
C ILE A 468 6.60 -38.57 -34.99
N SER A 469 7.92 -38.45 -35.06
CA SER A 469 8.81 -38.58 -33.90
C SER A 469 9.26 -37.22 -33.36
N LEU A 470 9.62 -37.18 -32.07
CA LEU A 470 10.16 -35.96 -31.45
C LEU A 470 11.50 -35.56 -32.07
N GLU A 471 12.32 -36.53 -32.48
CA GLU A 471 13.60 -36.28 -33.14
C GLU A 471 13.43 -35.56 -34.48
N GLU A 472 12.46 -35.97 -35.30
CA GLU A 472 12.14 -35.31 -36.57
C GLU A 472 11.65 -33.88 -36.36
N LEU A 473 10.81 -33.65 -35.35
CA LEU A 473 10.33 -32.32 -35.01
C LEU A 473 11.47 -31.41 -34.56
N ARG A 474 12.38 -31.90 -33.71
CA ARG A 474 13.54 -31.13 -33.22
C ARG A 474 14.52 -30.73 -34.33
N LYS A 475 14.62 -31.53 -35.40
CA LYS A 475 15.45 -31.20 -36.58
C LYS A 475 14.76 -30.21 -37.53
N SER A 476 13.43 -30.20 -37.56
CA SER A 476 12.64 -29.43 -38.53
C SER A 476 12.14 -28.08 -38.00
N PHE A 477 12.11 -27.91 -36.68
CA PHE A 477 11.61 -26.73 -35.97
C PHE A 477 12.65 -26.22 -34.98
N ASP A 478 12.67 -24.91 -34.76
CA ASP A 478 13.61 -24.26 -33.84
C ASP A 478 13.26 -24.57 -32.37
N ALA A 479 11.98 -24.81 -32.08
CA ALA A 479 11.50 -25.27 -30.77
C ALA A 479 10.26 -26.16 -30.90
N VAL A 480 10.03 -27.01 -29.89
CA VAL A 480 8.87 -27.92 -29.80
C VAL A 480 8.17 -27.76 -28.45
N PHE A 481 6.83 -27.66 -28.47
CA PHE A 481 6.00 -27.69 -27.26
C PHE A 481 5.13 -28.95 -27.22
N LEU A 482 5.29 -29.76 -26.17
CA LEU A 482 4.53 -30.97 -25.92
C LEU A 482 3.33 -30.68 -25.00
N ALA A 483 2.13 -30.74 -25.56
CA ALA A 483 0.85 -30.47 -24.90
C ALA A 483 -0.20 -31.57 -25.17
N ILE A 484 0.26 -32.84 -25.23
CA ILE A 484 -0.59 -34.01 -25.56
C ILE A 484 -1.59 -34.41 -24.45
N GLY A 485 -1.55 -33.73 -23.31
CA GLY A 485 -2.44 -33.99 -22.16
C GLY A 485 -2.20 -35.34 -21.48
N ALA A 486 -3.23 -35.84 -20.81
CA ALA A 486 -3.24 -37.14 -20.12
C ALA A 486 -4.35 -38.05 -20.67
N PRO A 487 -4.15 -38.67 -21.85
CA PRO A 487 -5.21 -39.41 -22.54
C PRO A 487 -5.47 -40.82 -22.02
N ARG A 488 -4.68 -41.32 -21.06
CA ARG A 488 -4.92 -42.62 -20.45
C ARG A 488 -5.77 -42.48 -19.20
N GLU A 489 -6.48 -43.53 -18.86
CA GLU A 489 -7.27 -43.61 -17.62
C GLU A 489 -6.54 -44.42 -16.57
N ARG A 490 -6.75 -44.05 -15.31
CA ARG A 490 -6.28 -44.86 -14.18
C ARG A 490 -7.22 -46.03 -13.96
N LYS A 491 -6.65 -47.19 -13.68
CA LYS A 491 -7.38 -48.39 -13.24
C LYS A 491 -7.45 -48.44 -11.72
N LEU A 492 -8.55 -48.96 -11.19
CA LEU A 492 -8.75 -49.20 -9.76
C LEU A 492 -7.84 -50.34 -9.24
N GLY A 493 -7.55 -51.32 -10.09
CA GLY A 493 -6.74 -52.48 -9.72
C GLY A 493 -7.46 -53.44 -8.77
N VAL A 494 -8.80 -53.44 -8.79
CA VAL A 494 -9.63 -54.32 -7.95
C VAL A 494 -10.14 -55.53 -8.75
N PRO A 495 -10.42 -56.68 -8.09
CA PRO A 495 -10.97 -57.84 -8.78
C PRO A 495 -12.25 -57.52 -9.56
N GLY A 496 -12.37 -58.05 -10.78
CA GLY A 496 -13.54 -57.90 -11.64
C GLY A 496 -13.65 -56.62 -12.47
N GLU A 497 -12.66 -55.71 -12.39
CA GLU A 497 -12.67 -54.43 -13.14
C GLU A 497 -12.70 -54.61 -14.67
N GLU A 498 -12.20 -55.73 -15.20
CA GLU A 498 -12.15 -56.02 -16.64
C GLU A 498 -13.47 -56.58 -17.20
N ALA A 499 -14.55 -56.59 -16.41
CA ALA A 499 -15.85 -57.09 -16.87
C ALA A 499 -16.46 -56.18 -17.95
N SER A 500 -17.15 -56.77 -18.93
CA SER A 500 -17.69 -56.04 -20.10
C SER A 500 -18.76 -54.97 -19.79
N TRP A 501 -19.31 -54.97 -18.56
CA TRP A 501 -20.28 -54.00 -18.06
C TRP A 501 -19.62 -52.89 -17.21
N VAL A 502 -18.31 -52.96 -17.02
CA VAL A 502 -17.49 -51.89 -16.45
C VAL A 502 -16.88 -51.11 -17.61
N THR A 503 -17.12 -49.81 -17.63
CA THR A 503 -16.54 -48.88 -18.60
C THR A 503 -15.87 -47.75 -17.85
N SER A 504 -15.01 -47.02 -18.53
CA SER A 504 -14.31 -45.89 -17.98
C SER A 504 -14.98 -44.57 -18.36
N GLY A 505 -14.77 -43.55 -17.53
CA GLY A 505 -15.45 -42.25 -17.68
C GLY A 505 -15.12 -41.54 -18.99
N LEU A 506 -13.85 -41.53 -19.42
CA LEU A 506 -13.46 -40.88 -20.67
C LEU A 506 -13.95 -41.67 -21.87
N ASP A 507 -13.90 -43.01 -21.86
CA ASP A 507 -14.43 -43.83 -22.96
C ASP A 507 -15.93 -43.62 -23.13
N PHE A 508 -16.68 -43.65 -22.02
CA PHE A 508 -18.12 -43.39 -22.00
C PHE A 508 -18.47 -42.01 -22.58
N LEU A 509 -17.82 -40.97 -22.08
CA LEU A 509 -18.07 -39.58 -22.51
C LEU A 509 -17.59 -39.33 -23.95
N SER A 510 -16.45 -39.91 -24.35
CA SER A 510 -15.91 -39.80 -25.71
C SER A 510 -16.83 -40.47 -26.74
N LYS A 511 -17.33 -41.67 -26.45
CA LYS A 511 -18.34 -42.34 -27.29
C LYS A 511 -19.59 -41.48 -27.42
N LEU A 512 -20.11 -40.96 -26.31
CA LEU A 512 -21.27 -40.07 -26.31
C LEU A 512 -21.04 -38.84 -27.20
N ASN A 513 -19.89 -38.20 -27.06
CA ASN A 513 -19.56 -36.99 -27.83
C ASN A 513 -19.24 -37.25 -29.30
N SER A 514 -18.76 -38.44 -29.66
CA SER A 514 -18.59 -38.84 -31.06
C SER A 514 -19.92 -39.05 -31.80
N GLY A 515 -21.07 -38.95 -31.11
CA GLY A 515 -22.40 -39.23 -31.64
C GLY A 515 -22.82 -40.70 -31.49
N SER A 516 -21.96 -41.54 -30.89
CA SER A 516 -22.33 -42.91 -30.53
C SER A 516 -23.27 -42.88 -29.31
N LYS A 517 -24.29 -43.74 -29.27
CA LYS A 517 -25.10 -43.94 -28.05
C LYS A 517 -24.50 -45.09 -27.24
N PRO A 518 -23.67 -44.84 -26.22
CA PRO A 518 -23.13 -45.90 -25.38
C PRO A 518 -24.28 -46.70 -24.75
N GLN A 519 -24.20 -48.03 -24.84
CA GLN A 519 -25.17 -48.92 -24.22
C GLN A 519 -24.94 -48.94 -22.72
N ILE A 520 -25.91 -48.48 -21.93
CA ILE A 520 -25.89 -48.53 -20.47
C ILE A 520 -27.14 -49.25 -19.96
N GLY A 521 -27.03 -49.90 -18.81
CA GLY A 521 -28.18 -50.52 -18.14
C GLY A 521 -29.05 -49.52 -17.37
N LYS A 522 -30.06 -50.03 -16.66
CA LYS A 522 -31.03 -49.20 -15.92
C LYS A 522 -30.47 -48.67 -14.61
N LYS A 523 -29.61 -49.46 -13.93
CA LYS A 523 -28.93 -49.05 -12.69
C LYS A 523 -27.45 -48.82 -12.96
N VAL A 524 -26.99 -47.58 -12.81
CA VAL A 524 -25.60 -47.18 -13.10
C VAL A 524 -24.92 -46.72 -11.82
N VAL A 525 -23.70 -47.22 -11.58
CA VAL A 525 -22.82 -46.71 -10.52
C VAL A 525 -21.66 -45.95 -11.15
N VAL A 526 -21.45 -44.70 -10.76
CA VAL A 526 -20.30 -43.90 -11.20
C VAL A 526 -19.30 -43.79 -10.05
N ILE A 527 -18.04 -44.12 -10.27
CA ILE A 527 -17.00 -44.15 -9.24
C ILE A 527 -16.04 -42.98 -9.45
N GLY A 528 -16.02 -42.03 -8.53
CA GLY A 528 -15.11 -40.88 -8.53
C GLY A 528 -15.73 -39.59 -7.97
N GLY A 529 -14.89 -38.74 -7.38
CA GLY A 529 -15.29 -37.43 -6.82
C GLY A 529 -14.95 -36.21 -7.69
N GLY A 530 -14.49 -36.42 -8.92
CA GLY A 530 -14.04 -35.36 -9.84
C GLY A 530 -15.11 -34.87 -10.83
N LEU A 531 -14.78 -33.85 -11.62
CA LEU A 531 -15.70 -33.28 -12.62
C LEU A 531 -16.10 -34.29 -13.71
N VAL A 532 -15.18 -35.17 -14.13
CA VAL A 532 -15.49 -36.26 -15.09
C VAL A 532 -16.57 -37.20 -14.55
N ALA A 533 -16.54 -37.50 -13.25
CA ALA A 533 -17.55 -38.34 -12.61
C ALA A 533 -18.92 -37.65 -12.58
N VAL A 534 -18.94 -36.34 -12.32
CA VAL A 534 -20.16 -35.53 -12.37
C VAL A 534 -20.74 -35.53 -13.79
N ASP A 535 -19.92 -35.26 -14.82
CA ASP A 535 -20.36 -35.25 -16.22
C ASP A 535 -20.86 -36.64 -16.67
N ALA A 536 -20.18 -37.72 -16.26
CA ALA A 536 -20.60 -39.08 -16.55
C ALA A 536 -21.95 -39.42 -15.88
N ALA A 537 -22.12 -39.07 -14.60
CA ALA A 537 -23.36 -39.32 -13.87
C ALA A 537 -24.55 -38.58 -14.48
N ARG A 538 -24.39 -37.28 -14.75
CA ARG A 538 -25.42 -36.44 -15.38
C ARG A 538 -25.77 -36.90 -16.80
N SER A 539 -24.78 -37.39 -17.55
CA SER A 539 -25.01 -37.94 -18.90
C SER A 539 -25.71 -39.30 -18.86
N ALA A 540 -25.40 -40.15 -17.87
CA ALA A 540 -26.10 -41.42 -17.67
C ALA A 540 -27.57 -41.22 -17.28
N VAL A 541 -27.90 -40.21 -16.45
CA VAL A 541 -29.29 -39.84 -16.16
C VAL A 541 -30.04 -39.47 -17.45
N ARG A 542 -29.41 -38.68 -18.33
CA ARG A 542 -30.00 -38.28 -19.63
C ARG A 542 -30.23 -39.44 -20.60
N LEU A 543 -29.53 -40.55 -20.41
CA LEU A 543 -29.74 -41.80 -21.13
C LEU A 543 -30.79 -42.71 -20.46
N GLY A 544 -31.44 -42.25 -19.38
CA GLY A 544 -32.56 -42.92 -18.72
C GLY A 544 -32.18 -43.85 -17.56
N ALA A 545 -30.97 -43.74 -17.02
CA ALA A 545 -30.52 -44.57 -15.89
C ALA A 545 -30.86 -43.99 -14.50
N ASP A 546 -31.09 -44.86 -13.52
CA ASP A 546 -31.01 -44.55 -12.08
C ASP A 546 -29.54 -44.59 -11.66
N VAL A 547 -28.99 -43.44 -11.27
CA VAL A 547 -27.54 -43.25 -11.09
C VAL A 547 -27.19 -43.04 -9.62
N THR A 548 -26.18 -43.79 -9.16
CA THR A 548 -25.52 -43.54 -7.87
C THR A 548 -24.04 -43.23 -8.10
N LEU A 549 -23.61 -42.03 -7.70
CA LEU A 549 -22.21 -41.63 -7.67
C LEU A 549 -21.59 -42.04 -6.34
N VAL A 550 -20.44 -42.72 -6.38
CA VAL A 550 -19.69 -43.21 -5.23
C VAL A 550 -18.31 -42.57 -5.23
N CYS A 551 -17.92 -41.97 -4.11
CA CYS A 551 -16.58 -41.39 -3.95
C CYS A 551 -15.98 -41.69 -2.57
N ILE A 552 -14.64 -41.72 -2.53
CA ILE A 552 -13.89 -42.04 -1.31
C ILE A 552 -13.81 -40.84 -0.38
N GLU A 553 -13.87 -39.64 -0.95
CA GLU A 553 -13.91 -38.37 -0.27
C GLU A 553 -15.17 -38.22 0.58
N SER A 554 -15.07 -37.45 1.66
CA SER A 554 -16.27 -36.86 2.27
C SER A 554 -16.87 -35.80 1.35
N TRP A 555 -18.07 -35.33 1.72
CA TRP A 555 -18.77 -34.26 1.03
C TRP A 555 -17.92 -33.00 0.80
N GLU A 556 -17.17 -32.56 1.82
CA GLU A 556 -16.34 -31.36 1.74
C GLU A 556 -15.00 -31.60 1.02
N GLU A 557 -14.50 -32.84 1.02
CA GLU A 557 -13.23 -33.21 0.37
C GLU A 557 -13.38 -33.44 -1.15
N MET A 558 -14.61 -33.66 -1.64
CA MET A 558 -14.90 -33.99 -3.04
C MET A 558 -14.31 -32.95 -4.01
N PHE A 559 -13.44 -33.40 -4.93
CA PHE A 559 -12.72 -32.50 -5.84
C PHE A 559 -13.65 -31.60 -6.65
N ALA A 560 -14.76 -32.15 -7.16
CA ALA A 560 -15.76 -31.39 -7.91
C ALA A 560 -16.38 -30.23 -7.12
N ARG A 561 -16.33 -30.23 -5.78
CA ARG A 561 -16.91 -29.17 -4.93
C ARG A 561 -15.91 -28.10 -4.49
N ARG A 562 -14.64 -28.17 -4.93
CA ARG A 562 -13.58 -27.22 -4.53
C ARG A 562 -13.86 -25.77 -4.94
N THR A 563 -14.53 -25.55 -6.07
CA THR A 563 -14.81 -24.20 -6.62
C THR A 563 -16.30 -23.87 -6.58
N SER A 564 -16.68 -22.58 -6.65
CA SER A 564 -18.10 -22.19 -6.67
C SER A 564 -18.87 -22.82 -7.82
N GLU A 565 -18.28 -22.86 -9.01
CA GLU A 565 -18.93 -23.47 -10.18
C GLU A 565 -19.00 -24.98 -10.03
N GLY A 566 -17.95 -25.62 -9.53
CA GLY A 566 -17.97 -27.05 -9.24
C GLY A 566 -19.08 -27.44 -8.24
N ARG A 567 -19.32 -26.63 -7.20
CA ARG A 567 -20.45 -26.82 -6.29
C ARG A 567 -21.79 -26.76 -7.03
N LYS A 568 -21.98 -25.77 -7.92
CA LYS A 568 -23.20 -25.68 -8.74
C LYS A 568 -23.40 -26.91 -9.63
N GLU A 569 -22.33 -27.44 -10.22
CA GLU A 569 -22.41 -28.65 -11.06
C GLU A 569 -22.86 -29.87 -10.25
N VAL A 570 -22.34 -30.02 -9.02
CA VAL A 570 -22.76 -31.08 -8.10
C VAL A 570 -24.20 -30.88 -7.63
N ASP A 571 -24.59 -29.64 -7.31
CA ASP A 571 -25.96 -29.32 -6.89
C ASP A 571 -26.96 -29.57 -8.03
N GLN A 572 -26.59 -29.25 -9.28
CA GLN A 572 -27.39 -29.60 -10.47
C GLN A 572 -27.52 -31.11 -10.65
N MET A 573 -26.42 -31.86 -10.52
CA MET A 573 -26.43 -33.33 -10.61
C MET A 573 -27.41 -33.97 -9.62
N ILE A 574 -27.48 -33.47 -8.38
CA ILE A 574 -28.40 -33.98 -7.35
C ILE A 574 -29.84 -33.63 -7.68
N ALA A 575 -30.09 -32.39 -8.13
CA ALA A 575 -31.42 -31.97 -8.57
C ALA A 575 -31.90 -32.75 -9.82
N GLU A 576 -31.00 -33.34 -10.60
CA GLU A 576 -31.31 -34.30 -11.68
C GLU A 576 -31.64 -35.71 -11.18
N GLY A 577 -31.53 -35.98 -9.88
CA GLY A 577 -31.91 -37.24 -9.25
C GLY A 577 -30.75 -38.21 -8.98
N VAL A 578 -29.48 -37.78 -9.16
CA VAL A 578 -28.32 -38.62 -8.85
C VAL A 578 -28.15 -38.75 -7.33
N LYS A 579 -28.02 -39.99 -6.85
CA LYS A 579 -27.69 -40.28 -5.44
C LYS A 579 -26.18 -40.21 -5.24
N VAL A 580 -25.71 -39.60 -4.16
CA VAL A 580 -24.27 -39.49 -3.86
C VAL A 580 -23.94 -40.26 -2.58
N LEU A 581 -23.00 -41.20 -2.68
CA LEU A 581 -22.45 -41.98 -1.57
C LEU A 581 -20.99 -41.59 -1.34
N THR A 582 -20.75 -40.81 -0.30
CA THR A 582 -19.41 -40.38 0.14
C THR A 582 -18.82 -41.38 1.14
N ARG A 583 -17.49 -41.35 1.33
CA ARG A 583 -16.76 -42.26 2.25
C ARG A 583 -16.90 -43.75 1.90
N TRP A 584 -17.01 -44.07 0.61
CA TRP A 584 -17.04 -45.46 0.13
C TRP A 584 -16.10 -45.65 -1.06
N GLY A 585 -15.30 -46.72 -1.03
CA GLY A 585 -14.41 -47.10 -2.13
C GLY A 585 -14.74 -48.49 -2.67
N PRO A 586 -14.43 -48.79 -3.93
CA PRO A 586 -14.65 -50.12 -4.51
C PRO A 586 -13.69 -51.15 -3.89
N LYS A 587 -14.24 -52.32 -3.53
CA LYS A 587 -13.50 -53.48 -3.06
C LYS A 587 -13.33 -54.53 -4.17
N GLU A 588 -14.41 -54.86 -4.86
CA GLU A 588 -14.42 -55.76 -6.02
C GLU A 588 -15.73 -55.62 -6.84
N PHE A 589 -15.66 -55.94 -8.12
CA PHE A 589 -16.82 -56.06 -9.00
C PHE A 589 -17.28 -57.52 -9.06
N LYS A 590 -18.58 -57.76 -8.79
CA LYS A 590 -19.21 -59.10 -8.81
C LYS A 590 -20.28 -59.15 -9.90
N SER A 591 -20.67 -60.36 -10.31
CA SER A 591 -21.74 -60.53 -11.31
C SER A 591 -23.05 -59.86 -10.84
N GLY A 592 -23.39 -58.71 -11.45
CA GLY A 592 -24.60 -57.93 -11.13
C GLY A 592 -24.43 -56.81 -10.11
N GLY A 593 -23.21 -56.38 -9.77
CA GLY A 593 -23.01 -55.20 -8.92
C GLY A 593 -21.58 -55.01 -8.39
N ILE A 594 -21.41 -54.03 -7.51
CA ILE A 594 -20.13 -53.66 -6.91
C ILE A 594 -20.17 -53.82 -5.38
N GLU A 595 -19.14 -54.44 -4.82
CA GLU A 595 -18.90 -54.42 -3.37
C GLU A 595 -18.03 -53.21 -3.02
N LEU A 596 -18.51 -52.40 -2.09
CA LEU A 596 -17.83 -51.23 -1.56
C LEU A 596 -17.29 -51.52 -0.17
N LYS A 597 -16.25 -50.81 0.23
CA LYS A 597 -15.68 -50.77 1.57
C LYS A 597 -15.65 -49.34 2.11
N ALA A 598 -15.87 -49.19 3.41
CA ALA A 598 -15.93 -47.87 4.03
C ALA A 598 -14.54 -47.22 4.06
N VAL A 599 -14.50 -45.92 3.80
CA VAL A 599 -13.28 -45.11 3.85
C VAL A 599 -13.26 -44.34 5.15
N THR A 600 -12.22 -44.53 5.96
CA THR A 600 -12.05 -43.82 7.22
C THR A 600 -11.33 -42.48 7.03
N ARG A 601 -10.41 -42.42 6.05
CA ARG A 601 -9.62 -41.22 5.75
C ARG A 601 -9.14 -41.26 4.29
N VAL A 602 -9.05 -40.13 3.60
CA VAL A 602 -8.50 -40.04 2.22
C VAL A 602 -7.11 -39.44 2.18
N PHE A 603 -6.88 -38.37 2.95
CA PHE A 603 -5.62 -37.64 2.98
C PHE A 603 -4.93 -37.80 4.34
N ASP A 604 -3.60 -37.82 4.36
CA ASP A 604 -2.84 -37.80 5.62
C ASP A 604 -2.83 -36.41 6.28
N GLU A 605 -2.16 -36.28 7.42
CA GLU A 605 -2.07 -35.01 8.17
C GLU A 605 -1.35 -33.89 7.40
N GLN A 606 -0.57 -34.25 6.38
CA GLN A 606 0.11 -33.31 5.49
C GLN A 606 -0.69 -33.03 4.20
N GLY A 607 -1.93 -33.54 4.10
CA GLY A 607 -2.81 -33.37 2.95
C GLY A 607 -2.44 -34.22 1.73
N ARG A 608 -1.52 -35.18 1.87
CA ARG A 608 -1.12 -36.08 0.78
C ARG A 608 -2.16 -37.19 0.62
N PHE A 609 -2.42 -37.56 -0.63
CA PHE A 609 -3.37 -38.63 -0.96
C PHE A 609 -2.88 -39.98 -0.40
N SER A 610 -3.59 -40.54 0.59
CA SER A 610 -3.23 -41.77 1.28
C SER A 610 -4.48 -42.41 1.93
N PRO A 611 -5.40 -42.96 1.11
CA PRO A 611 -6.68 -43.45 1.60
C PRO A 611 -6.52 -44.64 2.55
N GLN A 612 -7.36 -44.68 3.57
CA GLN A 612 -7.46 -45.69 4.61
C GLN A 612 -8.87 -46.24 4.65
N TYR A 613 -8.98 -47.56 4.77
CA TYR A 613 -10.23 -48.29 4.65
C TYR A 613 -10.53 -49.09 5.91
N ASP A 614 -11.81 -49.24 6.22
CA ASP A 614 -12.30 -50.25 7.16
C ASP A 614 -12.77 -51.46 6.33
N GLU A 615 -11.91 -52.48 6.25
CA GLU A 615 -12.15 -53.69 5.47
C GLU A 615 -13.29 -54.55 6.04
N ALA A 616 -13.70 -54.33 7.30
CA ALA A 616 -14.80 -55.05 7.93
C ALA A 616 -16.17 -54.46 7.58
N LYS A 617 -16.22 -53.18 7.17
CA LYS A 617 -17.45 -52.47 6.84
C LYS A 617 -17.64 -52.39 5.33
N THR A 618 -18.41 -53.34 4.78
CA THR A 618 -18.71 -53.41 3.35
C THR A 618 -20.19 -53.18 3.04
N GLN A 619 -20.48 -52.77 1.81
CA GLN A 619 -21.84 -52.59 1.29
C GLN A 619 -21.89 -53.03 -0.17
N PHE A 620 -22.91 -53.80 -0.55
CA PHE A 620 -23.13 -54.18 -1.94
C PHE A 620 -24.11 -53.23 -2.63
N LEU A 621 -23.76 -52.75 -3.83
CA LEU A 621 -24.64 -51.99 -4.71
C LEU A 621 -24.90 -52.76 -6.00
N GLN A 622 -26.16 -53.11 -6.23
CA GLN A 622 -26.59 -53.71 -7.48
C GLN A 622 -26.53 -52.69 -8.62
N CYS A 623 -25.83 -53.01 -9.69
CA CYS A 623 -25.79 -52.19 -10.91
C CYS A 623 -25.61 -53.06 -12.16
N ASP A 624 -26.11 -52.52 -13.27
CA ASP A 624 -26.03 -53.12 -14.60
C ASP A 624 -24.83 -52.56 -15.38
N THR A 625 -24.31 -51.40 -14.96
CA THR A 625 -23.16 -50.74 -15.56
C THR A 625 -22.41 -49.96 -14.49
N ALA A 626 -21.08 -50.09 -14.48
CA ALA A 626 -20.21 -49.26 -13.65
C ALA A 626 -19.35 -48.36 -14.52
N ILE A 627 -19.28 -47.07 -14.19
CA ILE A 627 -18.45 -46.08 -14.88
C ILE A 627 -17.33 -45.63 -13.95
N VAL A 628 -16.08 -45.94 -14.28
CA VAL A 628 -14.90 -45.66 -13.47
C VAL A 628 -14.27 -44.33 -13.90
N ALA A 629 -14.31 -43.31 -13.04
CA ALA A 629 -13.85 -41.93 -13.33
C ALA A 629 -12.89 -41.41 -12.22
N ILE A 630 -11.81 -42.16 -11.99
CA ILE A 630 -10.85 -41.95 -10.87
C ILE A 630 -9.56 -41.20 -11.26
N GLY A 631 -9.57 -40.52 -12.40
CA GLY A 631 -8.46 -39.68 -12.86
C GLY A 631 -7.73 -40.21 -14.09
N GLN A 632 -6.87 -39.35 -14.62
CA GLN A 632 -6.19 -39.54 -15.88
C GLN A 632 -4.68 -39.80 -15.65
N ALA A 633 -4.03 -40.32 -16.68
CA ALA A 633 -2.61 -40.64 -16.69
C ALA A 633 -1.98 -40.25 -18.04
N THR A 634 -0.69 -39.93 -17.97
CA THR A 634 0.15 -39.61 -19.13
C THR A 634 0.53 -40.87 -19.90
N GLN A 635 1.02 -40.70 -21.13
CA GLN A 635 1.57 -41.80 -21.93
C GLN A 635 3.06 -41.99 -21.60
N SER A 636 3.39 -42.39 -20.38
CA SER A 636 4.77 -42.52 -19.89
C SER A 636 5.66 -43.36 -20.81
N ASP A 637 5.14 -44.49 -21.34
CA ASP A 637 5.89 -45.37 -22.23
C ASP A 637 6.28 -44.68 -23.55
N LEU A 638 5.38 -43.83 -24.08
CA LEU A 638 5.62 -43.06 -25.29
C LEU A 638 6.68 -41.99 -25.02
N LEU A 639 6.51 -41.21 -23.95
CA LEU A 639 7.42 -40.12 -23.62
C LEU A 639 8.85 -40.60 -23.35
N SER A 640 8.99 -41.74 -22.65
CA SER A 640 10.29 -42.37 -22.41
C SER A 640 10.95 -42.84 -23.71
N LYS A 641 10.18 -43.44 -24.64
CA LYS A 641 10.67 -43.83 -25.97
C LYS A 641 11.13 -42.63 -26.82
N GLU A 642 10.47 -41.49 -26.68
CA GLU A 642 10.84 -40.23 -27.34
C GLU A 642 12.00 -39.49 -26.65
N GLY A 643 12.59 -40.06 -25.59
CA GLY A 643 13.77 -39.51 -24.90
C GLY A 643 13.49 -38.43 -23.85
N ILE A 644 12.23 -38.29 -23.41
CA ILE A 644 11.85 -37.38 -22.33
C ILE A 644 12.08 -38.06 -20.97
N LYS A 645 12.83 -37.40 -20.10
CA LYS A 645 13.01 -37.83 -18.71
C LYS A 645 11.69 -37.67 -17.94
N LEU A 646 11.35 -38.66 -17.12
CA LEU A 646 10.10 -38.69 -16.36
C LEU A 646 10.33 -38.52 -14.86
N THR A 647 9.34 -37.95 -14.18
CA THR A 647 9.23 -37.94 -12.73
C THR A 647 8.83 -39.32 -12.18
N SER A 648 8.86 -39.50 -10.86
CA SER A 648 8.34 -40.71 -10.20
C SER A 648 6.84 -40.97 -10.47
N TRP A 649 6.11 -39.95 -10.95
CA TRP A 649 4.69 -40.03 -11.27
C TRP A 649 4.42 -40.32 -12.76
N GLY A 650 5.46 -40.49 -13.57
CA GLY A 650 5.34 -40.79 -15.01
C GLY A 650 5.01 -39.57 -15.90
N SER A 651 4.97 -38.36 -15.34
CA SER A 651 4.91 -37.11 -16.10
C SER A 651 6.31 -36.66 -16.54
N PRO A 652 6.45 -35.81 -17.58
CA PRO A 652 7.72 -35.19 -17.93
C PRO A 652 8.38 -34.46 -16.75
N ASP A 653 9.68 -34.68 -16.57
CA ASP A 653 10.52 -33.92 -15.65
C ASP A 653 10.91 -32.60 -16.32
N VAL A 654 10.24 -31.52 -15.91
CA VAL A 654 10.44 -30.17 -16.46
C VAL A 654 10.85 -29.19 -15.37
N ASP A 655 11.54 -28.13 -15.77
CA ASP A 655 11.73 -26.98 -14.90
C ASP A 655 10.36 -26.32 -14.60
N PRO A 656 10.00 -26.09 -13.32
CA PRO A 656 8.66 -25.63 -12.94
C PRO A 656 8.38 -24.17 -13.33
N VAL A 657 9.42 -23.38 -13.63
CA VAL A 657 9.29 -22.00 -14.10
C VAL A 657 9.23 -22.01 -15.62
N THR A 658 10.26 -22.56 -16.26
CA THR A 658 10.46 -22.45 -17.72
C THR A 658 9.70 -23.50 -18.52
N LEU A 659 9.25 -24.58 -17.89
CA LEU A 659 8.64 -25.75 -18.55
C LEU A 659 9.58 -26.47 -19.53
N GLN A 660 10.88 -26.15 -19.50
CA GLN A 660 11.89 -26.80 -20.31
C GLN A 660 12.11 -28.23 -19.82
N THR A 661 12.20 -29.17 -20.76
CA THR A 661 12.50 -30.58 -20.48
C THR A 661 14.01 -30.82 -20.38
N ASN A 662 14.43 -32.09 -20.27
CA ASN A 662 15.84 -32.47 -20.42
C ASN A 662 16.42 -32.22 -21.83
N LEU A 663 15.59 -31.87 -22.81
CA LEU A 663 16.01 -31.54 -24.17
C LEU A 663 15.92 -30.02 -24.37
N GLU A 664 17.03 -29.39 -24.75
CA GLU A 664 17.21 -27.94 -24.76
C GLU A 664 16.11 -27.17 -25.53
N ASN A 665 15.69 -27.65 -26.71
CA ASN A 665 14.68 -27.01 -27.54
C ASN A 665 13.25 -27.58 -27.37
N VAL A 666 12.98 -28.34 -26.30
CA VAL A 666 11.68 -28.98 -26.05
C VAL A 666 11.11 -28.56 -24.69
N PHE A 667 9.86 -28.11 -24.72
CA PHE A 667 9.09 -27.66 -23.57
C PHE A 667 7.85 -28.54 -23.43
N ALA A 668 7.34 -28.76 -22.22
CA ALA A 668 6.12 -29.55 -21.99
C ALA A 668 5.20 -28.91 -20.95
N GLY A 669 3.89 -28.93 -21.19
CA GLY A 669 2.93 -28.23 -20.34
C GLY A 669 1.46 -28.62 -20.56
N GLY A 670 0.63 -28.27 -19.59
CA GLY A 670 -0.78 -28.70 -19.51
C GLY A 670 -0.92 -30.02 -18.75
N ASP A 671 -2.01 -30.75 -19.00
CA ASP A 671 -2.35 -31.97 -18.24
C ASP A 671 -1.30 -33.09 -18.37
N ILE A 672 -0.37 -32.98 -19.32
CA ILE A 672 0.79 -33.88 -19.42
C ILE A 672 1.69 -33.82 -18.17
N LEU A 673 1.67 -32.73 -17.41
CA LEU A 673 2.41 -32.59 -16.15
C LEU A 673 1.59 -33.09 -14.95
N GLY A 674 0.28 -33.27 -15.13
CA GLY A 674 -0.69 -33.58 -14.09
C GLY A 674 -2.05 -32.98 -14.47
N PRO A 675 -3.15 -33.76 -14.52
CA PRO A 675 -4.47 -33.26 -14.89
C PRO A 675 -4.95 -32.16 -13.94
N ASP A 676 -5.41 -31.04 -14.49
CA ASP A 676 -5.99 -29.93 -13.72
C ASP A 676 -7.14 -29.26 -14.51
N VAL A 677 -7.60 -28.10 -14.08
CA VAL A 677 -8.65 -27.33 -14.73
C VAL A 677 -8.16 -26.62 -16.00
N VAL A 678 -9.07 -26.41 -16.95
CA VAL A 678 -8.78 -25.82 -18.28
C VAL A 678 -7.92 -24.56 -18.23
N VAL A 679 -8.19 -23.66 -17.28
CA VAL A 679 -7.47 -22.37 -17.18
C VAL A 679 -6.01 -22.54 -16.73
N THR A 680 -5.69 -23.56 -15.93
CA THR A 680 -4.29 -23.88 -15.58
C THR A 680 -3.55 -24.42 -16.80
N ALA A 681 -4.20 -25.27 -17.59
CA ALA A 681 -3.62 -25.78 -18.84
C ALA A 681 -3.32 -24.64 -19.84
N MET A 682 -4.23 -23.67 -19.96
CA MET A 682 -3.97 -22.47 -20.77
C MET A 682 -2.80 -21.65 -20.23
N MET A 683 -2.65 -21.52 -18.90
CA MET A 683 -1.50 -20.82 -18.32
C MET A 683 -0.19 -21.54 -18.65
N ALA A 684 -0.16 -22.87 -18.63
CA ALA A 684 1.02 -23.62 -19.08
C ALA A 684 1.36 -23.32 -20.55
N GLY A 685 0.35 -23.15 -21.41
CA GLY A 685 0.53 -22.70 -22.80
C GLY A 685 1.15 -21.30 -22.89
N LYS A 686 0.67 -20.33 -22.10
CA LYS A 686 1.26 -18.98 -22.03
C LYS A 686 2.71 -19.01 -21.54
N LYS A 687 2.99 -19.74 -20.46
CA LYS A 687 4.35 -19.89 -19.90
C LYS A 687 5.30 -20.52 -20.91
N ALA A 688 4.86 -21.55 -21.62
CA ALA A 688 5.66 -22.19 -22.65
C ALA A 688 5.97 -21.25 -23.83
N ALA A 689 4.98 -20.47 -24.29
CA ALA A 689 5.20 -19.48 -25.34
C ALA A 689 6.24 -18.42 -24.93
N GLU A 690 6.21 -17.95 -23.68
CA GLU A 690 7.21 -17.03 -23.13
C GLU A 690 8.60 -17.67 -23.07
N SER A 691 8.71 -18.89 -22.56
CA SER A 691 9.98 -19.62 -22.51
C SER A 691 10.57 -19.87 -23.89
N ILE A 692 9.76 -20.29 -24.85
CA ILE A 692 10.18 -20.52 -26.24
C ILE A 692 10.66 -19.21 -26.87
N ASP A 693 9.92 -18.12 -26.68
CA ASP A 693 10.30 -16.81 -27.21
C ASP A 693 11.58 -16.26 -26.58
N ARG A 694 11.86 -16.54 -25.31
CA ARG A 694 13.12 -16.18 -24.66
C ARG A 694 14.26 -17.06 -25.17
N PHE A 695 14.06 -18.36 -25.20
CA PHE A 695 15.01 -19.34 -25.70
C PHE A 695 15.46 -18.99 -27.13
N LEU A 696 14.50 -18.81 -28.03
CA LEU A 696 14.79 -18.52 -29.43
C LEU A 696 15.50 -17.18 -29.62
N ASN A 697 15.28 -16.20 -28.75
CA ASN A 697 15.95 -14.90 -28.83
C ASN A 697 17.18 -14.76 -27.91
N GLY A 698 17.67 -15.85 -27.33
CA GLY A 698 18.86 -15.85 -26.48
C GLY A 698 18.71 -15.01 -25.20
N ARG A 699 17.47 -14.80 -24.73
CA ARG A 699 17.17 -14.10 -23.48
C ARG A 699 17.19 -15.08 -22.31
N ASN A 700 17.51 -14.57 -21.12
CA ASN A 700 17.45 -15.35 -19.90
C ASN A 700 16.03 -15.90 -19.66
N LEU A 701 15.91 -17.22 -19.46
CA LEU A 701 14.63 -17.90 -19.27
C LEU A 701 13.95 -17.59 -17.93
N TYR A 702 14.70 -17.14 -16.93
CA TYR A 702 14.23 -16.89 -15.56
C TYR A 702 13.99 -15.41 -15.25
N GLU A 703 14.69 -14.50 -15.94
CA GLU A 703 14.67 -13.06 -15.63
C GLU A 703 13.25 -12.47 -15.66
N GLY A 704 12.81 -11.92 -14.52
CA GLY A 704 11.48 -11.32 -14.36
C GLY A 704 10.32 -12.32 -14.22
N ARG A 705 10.59 -13.62 -14.16
CA ARG A 705 9.57 -14.68 -14.03
C ARG A 705 9.26 -15.10 -12.59
N GLU A 706 10.03 -14.60 -11.64
CA GLU A 706 9.78 -14.73 -10.19
C GLU A 706 8.46 -14.08 -9.73
N LEU A 707 7.82 -13.29 -10.61
CA LEU A 707 6.50 -12.68 -10.41
C LEU A 707 5.32 -13.51 -10.95
N GLU A 708 5.55 -14.65 -11.62
CA GLU A 708 4.48 -15.44 -12.25
C GLU A 708 3.75 -16.42 -11.31
N GLY A 709 3.88 -16.19 -10.01
CA GLY A 709 3.09 -16.83 -8.97
C GLY A 709 1.69 -16.21 -8.83
N PRO A 710 0.87 -16.68 -7.88
CA PRO A 710 -0.40 -16.02 -7.58
C PRO A 710 -0.12 -14.57 -7.13
N PHE A 711 -0.60 -13.60 -7.91
CA PHE A 711 -0.47 -12.18 -7.53
C PHE A 711 -1.32 -11.89 -6.30
N GLN A 712 -0.85 -10.96 -5.46
CA GLN A 712 -1.68 -10.39 -4.41
C GLN A 712 -2.67 -9.40 -5.04
N GLY A 713 -3.96 -9.67 -4.90
CA GLY A 713 -5.00 -8.76 -5.36
C GLY A 713 -5.00 -7.45 -4.55
N VAL A 714 -5.09 -6.32 -5.24
CA VAL A 714 -5.14 -4.99 -4.63
C VAL A 714 -6.58 -4.44 -4.65
N VAL A 715 -7.00 -3.88 -3.52
CA VAL A 715 -8.30 -3.24 -3.36
C VAL A 715 -8.06 -1.84 -2.80
N ARG A 716 -8.53 -0.81 -3.52
CA ARG A 716 -8.58 0.57 -3.02
C ARG A 716 -9.40 0.63 -1.73
N GLU A 717 -9.28 1.72 -0.98
CA GLU A 717 -10.15 1.93 0.17
C GLU A 717 -11.62 2.05 -0.28
N ILE A 718 -12.46 1.15 0.23
CA ILE A 718 -13.90 1.09 -0.05
C ILE A 718 -14.62 0.87 1.28
N ASP A 719 -15.51 1.80 1.64
CA ASP A 719 -16.44 1.62 2.75
C ASP A 719 -17.55 0.64 2.33
N LEU A 720 -17.31 -0.65 2.58
CA LEU A 720 -18.19 -1.75 2.14
C LEU A 720 -19.59 -1.67 2.77
N GLU A 721 -19.75 -1.02 3.93
CA GLU A 721 -21.04 -0.87 4.60
C GLU A 721 -21.96 0.12 3.87
N ARG A 722 -21.37 1.08 3.15
CA ARG A 722 -22.10 2.09 2.36
C ARG A 722 -22.32 1.71 0.91
N VAL A 723 -21.78 0.56 0.48
CA VAL A 723 -22.05 0.06 -0.87
C VAL A 723 -23.50 -0.39 -0.94
N GLU A 724 -24.23 0.14 -1.92
CA GLU A 724 -25.62 -0.24 -2.19
C GLU A 724 -25.72 -1.74 -2.52
N LYS A 725 -26.56 -2.45 -1.75
CA LYS A 725 -26.83 -3.88 -1.97
C LYS A 725 -27.80 -4.04 -3.13
N THR A 726 -27.45 -4.93 -4.06
CA THR A 726 -28.21 -5.18 -5.29
C THR A 726 -28.40 -6.68 -5.46
N LYS A 727 -29.57 -7.09 -5.96
CA LYS A 727 -29.82 -8.50 -6.26
C LYS A 727 -28.99 -8.93 -7.47
N PRO A 728 -28.27 -10.07 -7.41
CA PRO A 728 -27.55 -10.59 -8.58
C PRO A 728 -28.51 -10.96 -9.69
N VAL A 729 -28.18 -10.62 -10.93
CA VAL A 729 -28.94 -11.09 -12.08
C VAL A 729 -28.42 -12.47 -12.43
N ARG A 730 -29.30 -13.47 -12.58
CA ARG A 730 -28.92 -14.84 -12.95
C ARG A 730 -29.54 -15.18 -14.30
N PRO A 731 -28.80 -15.86 -15.19
CA PRO A 731 -29.38 -16.38 -16.41
C PRO A 731 -30.51 -17.38 -16.05
N PRO A 732 -31.62 -17.40 -16.80
CA PRO A 732 -32.65 -18.42 -16.66
C PRO A 732 -32.09 -19.83 -16.85
N GLU A 733 -32.49 -20.74 -15.96
CA GLU A 733 -32.12 -22.17 -15.94
C GLU A 733 -33.33 -23.05 -16.30
N ARG A 734 -33.10 -24.13 -17.05
CA ARG A 734 -34.15 -25.13 -17.37
C ARG A 734 -34.45 -26.01 -16.16
N GLU A 735 -35.73 -26.28 -15.94
CA GLU A 735 -36.20 -27.16 -14.87
C GLU A 735 -35.53 -28.55 -14.90
N PRO A 736 -35.16 -29.14 -13.74
CA PRO A 736 -34.50 -30.44 -13.71
C PRO A 736 -35.28 -31.56 -14.40
N SER A 737 -36.61 -31.53 -14.34
CA SER A 737 -37.48 -32.51 -14.99
C SER A 737 -37.46 -32.45 -16.53
N VAL A 738 -36.97 -31.35 -17.10
CA VAL A 738 -36.80 -31.13 -18.55
C VAL A 738 -35.38 -31.51 -18.96
N ARG A 739 -34.35 -31.01 -18.25
CA ARG A 739 -32.93 -31.21 -18.63
C ARG A 739 -32.44 -32.65 -18.59
N VAL A 740 -33.15 -33.55 -17.89
CA VAL A 740 -32.84 -34.99 -17.87
C VAL A 740 -33.32 -35.73 -19.14
N LYS A 741 -34.02 -35.07 -20.06
CA LYS A 741 -34.60 -35.72 -21.26
C LYS A 741 -33.79 -35.50 -22.54
N ASP A 742 -32.85 -34.57 -22.52
CA ASP A 742 -32.06 -34.18 -23.68
C ASP A 742 -30.66 -33.70 -23.28
N PHE A 743 -29.85 -33.38 -24.29
CA PHE A 743 -28.51 -32.83 -24.16
C PHE A 743 -28.47 -31.35 -24.58
N GLU A 744 -29.62 -30.67 -24.58
CA GLU A 744 -29.65 -29.22 -24.81
C GLU A 744 -29.09 -28.48 -23.60
N ASP A 745 -28.64 -27.26 -23.86
CA ASP A 745 -28.07 -26.36 -22.87
C ASP A 745 -29.00 -26.15 -21.66
N VAL A 746 -28.40 -26.10 -20.47
CA VAL A 746 -29.10 -25.95 -19.20
C VAL A 746 -29.40 -24.49 -18.89
N HIS A 747 -28.55 -23.56 -19.34
CA HIS A 747 -28.62 -22.13 -19.00
C HIS A 747 -28.76 -21.28 -20.25
N SER A 748 -29.66 -20.30 -20.25
CA SER A 748 -29.67 -19.29 -21.31
C SER A 748 -28.53 -18.27 -21.13
N THR A 749 -28.11 -17.61 -22.21
CA THR A 749 -27.16 -16.49 -22.12
C THR A 749 -27.87 -15.22 -21.64
N TYR A 750 -27.14 -14.21 -21.16
CA TYR A 750 -27.76 -12.94 -20.72
C TYR A 750 -28.37 -12.16 -21.90
N SER A 751 -29.42 -11.38 -21.62
CA SER A 751 -29.76 -10.24 -22.47
C SER A 751 -28.70 -9.13 -22.33
N PRO A 752 -28.54 -8.22 -23.32
CA PRO A 752 -27.67 -7.05 -23.17
C PRO A 752 -27.97 -6.21 -21.93
N GLU A 753 -29.25 -6.06 -21.58
CA GLU A 753 -29.71 -5.32 -20.41
C GLU A 753 -29.29 -6.00 -19.10
N ASP A 754 -29.50 -7.32 -19.00
CA ASP A 754 -29.12 -8.10 -17.82
C ASP A 754 -27.60 -8.15 -17.63
N ALA A 755 -26.85 -8.27 -18.73
CA ALA A 755 -25.40 -8.24 -18.72
C ALA A 755 -24.87 -6.90 -18.19
N ARG A 756 -25.47 -5.78 -18.63
CA ARG A 756 -25.15 -4.43 -18.15
C ARG A 756 -25.50 -4.25 -16.67
N ALA A 757 -26.66 -4.74 -16.25
CA ALA A 757 -27.12 -4.65 -14.86
C ALA A 757 -26.17 -5.42 -13.92
N GLU A 758 -25.78 -6.64 -14.29
CA GLU A 758 -24.83 -7.43 -13.50
C GLU A 758 -23.43 -6.79 -13.48
N ALA A 759 -22.93 -6.31 -14.61
CA ALA A 759 -21.63 -5.63 -14.69
C ALA A 759 -21.56 -4.31 -13.88
N SER A 760 -22.69 -3.60 -13.77
CA SER A 760 -22.82 -2.35 -13.01
C SER A 760 -22.58 -2.53 -11.51
N ARG A 761 -22.65 -3.77 -10.99
CA ARG A 761 -22.39 -4.09 -9.58
C ARG A 761 -20.89 -4.09 -9.23
N CYS A 762 -20.00 -3.93 -10.20
CA CYS A 762 -18.55 -3.96 -9.96
C CYS A 762 -18.05 -2.78 -9.12
N LEU A 763 -17.18 -3.06 -8.14
CA LEU A 763 -16.69 -2.07 -7.17
C LEU A 763 -15.47 -1.26 -7.62
N SER A 764 -14.91 -1.55 -8.79
CA SER A 764 -13.70 -0.90 -9.31
C SER A 764 -12.52 -0.97 -8.35
N CYS A 765 -12.13 -2.19 -7.97
CA CYS A 765 -11.16 -2.45 -6.88
C CYS A 765 -9.76 -1.85 -7.14
N SER A 766 -9.26 -1.85 -8.38
CA SER A 766 -7.89 -1.42 -8.71
C SER A 766 -7.81 -0.05 -9.41
N ILE A 767 -8.88 0.74 -9.37
CA ILE A 767 -9.02 2.05 -10.05
C ILE A 767 -8.97 1.92 -11.58
N CYS A 768 -7.80 1.86 -12.22
CA CYS A 768 -7.74 1.62 -13.66
C CYS A 768 -8.13 0.18 -14.01
N CYS A 769 -9.01 0.02 -15.01
CA CYS A 769 -9.47 -1.28 -15.50
C CYS A 769 -8.66 -1.84 -16.67
N ASP A 770 -7.56 -1.17 -17.06
CA ASP A 770 -6.68 -1.58 -18.17
C ASP A 770 -7.42 -1.93 -19.48
N CYS A 771 -8.48 -1.15 -19.77
CA CYS A 771 -9.24 -1.26 -21.03
C CYS A 771 -8.48 -0.66 -22.23
N GLN A 772 -7.43 0.13 -21.98
CA GLN A 772 -6.57 0.78 -22.97
C GLN A 772 -7.26 1.75 -23.95
N LEU A 773 -8.54 2.06 -23.76
CA LEU A 773 -9.29 3.00 -24.61
C LEU A 773 -8.71 4.42 -24.66
N CYS A 774 -8.02 4.86 -23.60
CA CYS A 774 -7.45 6.21 -23.58
C CYS A 774 -6.22 6.36 -24.48
N LYS A 775 -5.49 5.27 -24.78
CA LYS A 775 -4.28 5.30 -25.62
C LYS A 775 -4.59 5.74 -27.07
N PRO A 776 -5.52 5.10 -27.82
CA PRO A 776 -5.78 5.47 -29.21
C PRO A 776 -6.42 6.86 -29.38
N VAL A 777 -7.07 7.41 -28.35
CA VAL A 777 -7.67 8.76 -28.42
C VAL A 777 -6.70 9.87 -27.96
N CYS A 778 -5.48 9.53 -27.55
CA CYS A 778 -4.51 10.52 -27.10
C CYS A 778 -3.82 11.18 -28.31
N PRO A 779 -4.10 12.46 -28.62
CA PRO A 779 -3.52 13.12 -29.80
C PRO A 779 -2.01 13.35 -29.67
N ALA A 780 -1.48 13.36 -28.44
CA ALA A 780 -0.06 13.53 -28.17
C ALA A 780 0.71 12.20 -28.09
N GLU A 781 0.00 11.07 -28.26
CA GLU A 781 0.57 9.71 -28.19
C GLU A 781 1.45 9.47 -26.95
N CYS A 782 1.07 10.10 -25.81
CA CYS A 782 1.90 10.11 -24.62
C CYS A 782 1.59 8.97 -23.64
N ILE A 783 0.54 8.18 -23.86
CA ILE A 783 0.10 7.14 -22.90
C ILE A 783 0.88 5.85 -23.14
N ASP A 784 1.59 5.41 -22.11
CA ASP A 784 2.36 4.18 -22.12
C ASP A 784 2.29 3.49 -20.75
N TYR A 785 1.60 2.34 -20.74
CA TYR A 785 1.42 1.50 -19.56
C TYR A 785 2.68 0.73 -19.16
N SER A 786 3.70 0.69 -20.02
CA SER A 786 4.95 -0.02 -19.75
C SER A 786 5.95 0.80 -18.94
N ILE A 787 5.73 2.10 -18.78
CA ILE A 787 6.57 2.98 -17.96
C ILE A 787 6.50 2.51 -16.49
N PRO A 788 7.60 2.02 -15.90
CA PRO A 788 7.64 1.59 -14.51
C PRO A 788 7.76 2.80 -13.57
N ASP A 789 7.60 2.54 -12.27
CA ASP A 789 8.06 3.49 -11.26
C ASP A 789 9.59 3.65 -11.36
N GLU A 790 10.10 4.85 -11.05
CA GLU A 790 11.52 5.19 -11.17
C GLU A 790 12.06 5.60 -9.80
N GLU A 791 13.20 5.05 -9.38
CA GLU A 791 13.93 5.54 -8.20
C GLU A 791 15.02 6.53 -8.63
N VAL A 792 14.98 7.73 -8.04
CA VAL A 792 15.96 8.79 -8.30
C VAL A 792 16.71 9.11 -7.01
N GLU A 793 18.03 9.18 -7.10
CA GLU A 793 18.90 9.58 -5.99
C GLU A 793 19.31 11.05 -6.14
N VAL A 794 19.15 11.82 -5.06
CA VAL A 794 19.59 13.22 -4.99
C VAL A 794 20.45 13.44 -3.75
N ASN A 795 21.50 14.25 -3.89
CA ASN A 795 22.35 14.65 -2.77
C ASN A 795 21.99 16.08 -2.35
N VAL A 796 21.71 16.29 -1.06
CA VAL A 796 21.26 17.58 -0.51
C VAL A 796 21.93 17.85 0.82
N GLY A 797 22.13 19.11 1.19
CA GLY A 797 22.70 19.46 2.49
C GLY A 797 21.67 19.69 3.58
N SER A 798 20.42 19.98 3.21
CA SER A 798 19.35 20.28 4.15
C SER A 798 18.00 19.79 3.66
N ILE A 799 17.09 19.57 4.61
CA ILE A 799 15.76 19.03 4.35
C ILE A 799 14.70 19.85 5.08
N VAL A 800 13.64 20.24 4.39
CA VAL A 800 12.46 20.88 4.99
C VAL A 800 11.26 19.95 4.89
N VAL A 801 10.70 19.57 6.03
CA VAL A 801 9.49 18.74 6.12
C VAL A 801 8.26 19.63 6.23
N ALA A 802 7.37 19.53 5.25
CA ALA A 802 6.20 20.37 5.06
C ALA A 802 4.95 19.56 4.66
N THR A 803 4.79 18.37 5.23
CA THR A 803 3.79 17.35 4.84
C THR A 803 2.33 17.69 5.23
N GLY A 804 2.12 18.80 5.94
CA GLY A 804 0.79 19.31 6.27
C GLY A 804 0.08 18.50 7.36
N PHE A 805 -1.22 18.28 7.20
CA PHE A 805 -2.11 17.69 8.20
C PHE A 805 -3.19 16.83 7.52
N LYS A 806 -3.94 16.07 8.31
CA LYS A 806 -5.18 15.38 7.92
C LYS A 806 -6.37 15.95 8.72
N ALA A 807 -7.53 16.10 8.09
CA ALA A 807 -8.75 16.46 8.82
C ALA A 807 -9.26 15.31 9.72
N PHE A 808 -9.70 15.62 10.93
CA PHE A 808 -10.27 14.65 11.87
C PHE A 808 -11.49 13.94 11.26
N ASP A 809 -11.57 12.62 11.41
CA ASP A 809 -12.73 11.82 10.98
C ASP A 809 -13.86 11.87 12.01
N PRO A 810 -14.98 12.57 11.73
CA PRO A 810 -16.08 12.70 12.68
C PRO A 810 -16.92 11.44 12.83
N LYS A 811 -16.70 10.37 12.03
CA LYS A 811 -17.30 9.04 12.30
C LYS A 811 -16.97 8.54 13.70
N ARG A 812 -15.84 8.97 14.28
CA ARG A 812 -15.42 8.66 15.65
C ARG A 812 -16.34 9.24 16.71
N ILE A 813 -17.25 10.16 16.36
CA ILE A 813 -18.24 10.79 17.25
C ILE A 813 -19.67 10.47 16.77
N PRO A 814 -20.22 9.27 17.09
CA PRO A 814 -21.50 8.83 16.55
C PRO A 814 -22.68 9.76 16.86
N SER A 815 -22.64 10.49 17.99
CA SER A 815 -23.70 11.42 18.41
C SER A 815 -23.84 12.64 17.48
N TYR A 816 -22.85 12.92 16.62
CA TYR A 816 -22.94 13.99 15.62
C TYR A 816 -23.50 13.49 14.29
N GLY A 817 -23.75 12.18 14.15
CA GLY A 817 -24.48 11.62 13.03
C GLY A 817 -23.80 11.74 11.66
N TYR A 818 -22.50 12.07 11.62
CA TYR A 818 -21.76 12.16 10.36
C TYR A 818 -21.79 10.84 9.61
N GLY A 819 -22.33 10.89 8.39
CA GLY A 819 -22.46 9.74 7.52
C GLY A 819 -23.54 8.72 7.91
N ARG A 820 -24.27 8.97 8.99
CA ARG A 820 -25.61 8.42 9.24
C ARG A 820 -26.66 9.32 8.61
N TYR A 821 -26.57 10.63 8.87
CA TYR A 821 -27.50 11.62 8.34
C TYR A 821 -26.99 12.21 7.02
N PRO A 822 -27.84 12.29 5.98
CA PRO A 822 -27.43 12.78 4.67
C PRO A 822 -26.89 14.22 4.67
N GLU A 823 -27.46 15.10 5.49
CA GLU A 823 -27.17 16.54 5.49
C GLU A 823 -26.21 16.99 6.61
N VAL A 824 -25.42 16.05 7.14
CA VAL A 824 -24.30 16.36 8.05
C VAL A 824 -22.99 16.26 7.26
N TYR A 825 -22.34 17.41 7.07
CA TYR A 825 -21.12 17.55 6.31
C TYR A 825 -19.95 17.98 7.20
N THR A 826 -18.72 17.68 6.79
CA THR A 826 -17.52 18.31 7.35
C THR A 826 -17.31 19.70 6.75
N ALA A 827 -16.55 20.55 7.45
CA ALA A 827 -16.16 21.86 6.91
C ALA A 827 -15.44 21.76 5.57
N VAL A 828 -14.60 20.73 5.36
CA VAL A 828 -13.86 20.55 4.09
C VAL A 828 -14.79 20.14 2.95
N GLU A 829 -15.80 19.32 3.21
CA GLU A 829 -16.85 19.01 2.23
C GLU A 829 -17.60 20.28 1.79
N ILE A 830 -17.94 21.16 2.74
CA ILE A 830 -18.58 22.43 2.43
C ILE A 830 -17.67 23.34 1.59
N GLU A 831 -16.36 23.41 1.88
CA GLU A 831 -15.41 24.12 1.01
C GLU A 831 -15.52 23.65 -0.44
N ARG A 832 -15.64 22.33 -0.66
CA ARG A 832 -15.78 21.78 -2.00
C ARG A 832 -17.12 22.17 -2.64
N LEU A 833 -18.22 22.15 -1.90
CA LEU A 833 -19.54 22.56 -2.42
C LEU A 833 -19.60 24.06 -2.79
N VAL A 834 -18.96 24.92 -2.01
CA VAL A 834 -18.93 26.37 -2.31
C VAL A 834 -17.83 26.73 -3.31
N ASN A 835 -16.86 25.86 -3.59
CA ASN A 835 -15.83 26.15 -4.58
C ASN A 835 -16.42 26.13 -6.00
N SER A 836 -16.14 27.18 -6.78
CA SER A 836 -16.58 27.29 -8.19
C SER A 836 -16.08 26.17 -9.10
N SER A 837 -14.91 25.60 -8.80
CA SER A 837 -14.34 24.42 -9.47
C SER A 837 -14.65 23.11 -8.72
N GLY A 838 -15.59 23.14 -7.78
CA GLY A 838 -16.08 21.99 -7.03
C GLY A 838 -17.19 21.23 -7.73
N PRO A 839 -17.67 20.12 -7.14
CA PRO A 839 -18.62 19.21 -7.77
C PRO A 839 -20.02 19.81 -8.02
N THR A 840 -20.35 20.92 -7.36
CA THR A 840 -21.63 21.63 -7.51
C THR A 840 -21.46 23.02 -8.15
N GLU A 841 -20.30 23.29 -8.77
CA GLU A 841 -19.99 24.55 -9.46
C GLU A 841 -20.22 25.79 -8.56
N GLY A 842 -19.93 25.66 -7.27
CA GLY A 842 -20.11 26.71 -6.27
C GLY A 842 -21.53 26.86 -5.72
N LYS A 843 -22.47 25.98 -6.09
CA LYS A 843 -23.82 26.00 -5.52
C LYS A 843 -23.83 25.19 -4.23
N LEU A 844 -24.15 25.85 -3.12
CA LEU A 844 -24.37 25.16 -1.84
C LEU A 844 -25.79 24.56 -1.84
N VAL A 845 -25.85 23.25 -2.04
CA VAL A 845 -27.10 22.48 -2.10
C VAL A 845 -27.04 21.24 -1.22
N MET A 846 -28.18 20.87 -0.65
CA MET A 846 -28.40 19.59 0.03
C MET A 846 -28.47 18.44 -0.99
N LYS A 847 -28.49 17.18 -0.53
CA LYS A 847 -28.54 16.03 -1.47
C LYS A 847 -29.80 15.97 -2.32
N ASN A 848 -30.88 16.60 -1.87
CA ASN A 848 -32.12 16.75 -2.65
C ASN A 848 -32.04 17.86 -3.73
N GLY A 849 -30.90 18.54 -3.86
CA GLY A 849 -30.65 19.61 -4.84
C GLY A 849 -31.16 20.99 -4.43
N GLN A 850 -31.80 21.14 -3.27
CA GLN A 850 -32.29 22.43 -2.77
C GLN A 850 -31.23 23.13 -1.90
N PRO A 851 -31.15 24.47 -1.92
CA PRO A 851 -30.31 25.20 -0.99
C PRO A 851 -30.86 25.08 0.46
N PRO A 852 -29.99 24.95 1.48
CA PRO A 852 -30.43 24.97 2.87
C PRO A 852 -30.97 26.36 3.25
N LYS A 853 -32.05 26.42 4.04
CA LYS A 853 -32.62 27.66 4.58
C LYS A 853 -32.15 27.94 6.01
N SER A 854 -31.77 26.91 6.77
CA SER A 854 -31.09 27.06 8.05
C SER A 854 -29.93 26.08 8.22
N VAL A 855 -28.81 26.57 8.76
CA VAL A 855 -27.55 25.82 8.87
C VAL A 855 -26.95 25.93 10.26
N ALA A 856 -26.57 24.80 10.85
CA ALA A 856 -25.79 24.75 12.08
C ALA A 856 -24.30 24.54 11.77
N ILE A 857 -23.42 25.28 12.44
CA ILE A 857 -21.97 25.05 12.42
C ILE A 857 -21.52 24.66 13.82
N VAL A 858 -21.03 23.43 13.95
CA VAL A 858 -20.59 22.85 15.23
C VAL A 858 -19.09 22.99 15.36
N HIS A 859 -18.62 23.72 16.38
CA HIS A 859 -17.19 23.95 16.62
C HIS A 859 -16.54 22.82 17.41
N CYS A 860 -15.20 22.79 17.42
CA CYS A 860 -14.39 21.87 18.24
C CYS A 860 -14.68 20.37 17.99
N VAL A 861 -15.06 19.99 16.78
CA VAL A 861 -15.31 18.58 16.45
C VAL A 861 -13.97 17.84 16.36
N GLY A 862 -13.70 16.95 17.32
CA GLY A 862 -12.41 16.25 17.41
C GLY A 862 -11.25 17.11 17.90
N SER A 863 -11.53 18.18 18.64
CA SER A 863 -10.52 19.04 19.29
C SER A 863 -11.02 19.52 20.64
N ARG A 864 -10.12 19.75 21.59
CA ARG A 864 -10.45 20.07 22.98
C ARG A 864 -11.40 19.03 23.60
N ASP A 865 -11.17 17.76 23.28
CA ASP A 865 -11.93 16.62 23.77
C ASP A 865 -10.98 15.53 24.27
N LYS A 866 -11.10 15.18 25.55
CA LYS A 866 -10.28 14.15 26.21
C LYS A 866 -10.45 12.75 25.63
N ASN A 867 -11.56 12.48 24.94
CA ASN A 867 -11.79 11.19 24.28
C ASN A 867 -11.07 11.10 22.92
N TYR A 868 -10.60 12.23 22.38
CA TYR A 868 -9.96 12.30 21.07
C TYR A 868 -8.67 13.13 21.13
N ASN A 869 -8.76 14.44 20.91
CA ASN A 869 -7.62 15.35 20.89
C ASN A 869 -7.81 16.45 21.93
N GLU A 870 -6.95 16.52 22.95
CA GLU A 870 -7.04 17.52 24.02
C GLU A 870 -6.62 18.94 23.57
N TYR A 871 -5.88 19.06 22.47
CA TYR A 871 -5.41 20.33 21.94
C TYR A 871 -6.48 21.06 21.12
N CYS A 872 -6.24 22.37 20.91
CA CYS A 872 -7.04 23.19 20.01
C CYS A 872 -6.44 23.19 18.60
N SER A 873 -7.28 23.00 17.59
CA SER A 873 -6.87 23.04 16.19
C SER A 873 -6.60 24.45 15.62
N ARG A 874 -6.73 25.51 16.45
CA ARG A 874 -6.45 26.95 16.18
C ARG A 874 -7.22 27.63 15.03
N VAL A 875 -7.57 26.92 13.97
CA VAL A 875 -8.16 27.48 12.74
C VAL A 875 -9.67 27.28 12.64
N CYS A 876 -10.24 26.37 13.44
CA CYS A 876 -11.64 25.97 13.30
C CYS A 876 -12.63 27.08 13.53
N CYS A 877 -12.44 27.90 14.56
CA CYS A 877 -13.29 29.08 14.77
C CYS A 877 -13.30 29.99 13.53
N MET A 878 -12.14 30.26 12.94
CA MET A 878 -12.01 31.20 11.83
C MET A 878 -12.58 30.68 10.51
N TYR A 879 -12.32 29.43 10.14
CA TYR A 879 -12.98 28.90 8.94
C TYR A 879 -14.49 28.73 9.17
N SER A 880 -14.96 28.50 10.40
CA SER A 880 -16.40 28.44 10.68
C SER A 880 -17.07 29.81 10.48
N LEU A 881 -16.43 30.90 10.91
CA LEU A 881 -16.88 32.25 10.60
C LEU A 881 -16.89 32.52 9.09
N LYS A 882 -15.85 32.07 8.38
CA LYS A 882 -15.76 32.18 6.93
C LYS A 882 -16.90 31.42 6.24
N LEU A 883 -17.13 30.17 6.66
CA LEU A 883 -18.21 29.35 6.12
C LEU A 883 -19.57 29.93 6.47
N ALA A 884 -19.77 30.49 7.67
CA ALA A 884 -21.00 31.18 8.03
C ALA A 884 -21.30 32.34 7.07
N HIS A 885 -20.29 33.17 6.76
CA HIS A 885 -20.40 34.24 5.78
C HIS A 885 -20.79 33.68 4.40
N LEU A 886 -20.06 32.68 3.90
CA LEU A 886 -20.29 32.11 2.56
C LEU A 886 -21.66 31.43 2.44
N VAL A 887 -22.12 30.75 3.50
CA VAL A 887 -23.47 30.17 3.54
C VAL A 887 -24.50 31.28 3.46
N HIS A 888 -24.39 32.29 4.32
CA HIS A 888 -25.33 33.42 4.36
C HIS A 888 -25.37 34.18 3.02
N GLU A 889 -24.21 34.54 2.47
CA GLU A 889 -24.08 35.25 1.20
C GLU A 889 -24.71 34.48 0.02
N ARG A 890 -24.53 33.15 -0.03
CA ARG A 890 -24.92 32.35 -1.20
C ARG A 890 -26.35 31.83 -1.16
N THR A 891 -26.90 31.60 0.02
CA THR A 891 -28.23 30.98 0.16
C THR A 891 -29.22 31.85 0.90
N GLY A 892 -28.77 32.91 1.60
CA GLY A 892 -29.62 33.69 2.51
C GLY A 892 -30.08 32.90 3.74
N ALA A 893 -29.42 31.78 4.06
CA ALA A 893 -29.81 30.93 5.18
C ALA A 893 -29.58 31.63 6.53
N GLU A 894 -30.40 31.24 7.51
CA GLU A 894 -30.11 31.49 8.92
C GLU A 894 -28.97 30.58 9.38
N VAL A 895 -27.90 31.16 9.93
CA VAL A 895 -26.71 30.41 10.34
C VAL A 895 -26.53 30.46 11.86
N TYR A 896 -26.30 29.30 12.47
CA TYR A 896 -26.13 29.12 13.91
C TYR A 896 -24.76 28.53 14.22
N ASN A 897 -23.89 29.26 14.91
CA ASN A 897 -22.59 28.80 15.39
C ASN A 897 -22.69 28.30 16.83
N PHE A 898 -22.34 27.03 17.05
CA PHE A 898 -22.30 26.40 18.37
C PHE A 898 -20.86 26.24 18.84
N TYR A 899 -20.47 26.98 19.87
CA TYR A 899 -19.06 27.14 20.26
C TYR A 899 -18.84 27.10 21.77
N ILE A 900 -17.60 26.81 22.20
CA ILE A 900 -17.18 26.90 23.61
C ILE A 900 -16.55 28.27 23.87
N ASP A 901 -15.52 28.59 23.08
CA ASP A 901 -14.84 29.88 23.04
C ASP A 901 -14.60 30.26 21.58
N MET A 902 -14.78 31.54 21.23
CA MET A 902 -14.42 32.05 19.91
C MET A 902 -12.93 32.44 19.93
N ARG A 903 -12.11 31.81 19.09
CA ARG A 903 -10.66 32.02 19.05
C ARG A 903 -10.25 32.75 17.77
N THR A 904 -10.08 34.06 17.90
CA THR A 904 -9.81 35.05 16.84
C THR A 904 -8.46 35.76 17.05
N PRO A 905 -7.32 35.05 17.24
CA PRO A 905 -6.07 35.67 17.72
C PRO A 905 -5.27 36.47 16.66
N GLY A 906 -5.65 36.40 15.38
CA GLY A 906 -4.92 37.04 14.27
C GLY A 906 -5.38 38.47 13.97
N LYS A 907 -4.58 39.20 13.18
CA LYS A 907 -4.95 40.54 12.73
C LYS A 907 -6.21 40.50 11.87
N GLY A 908 -7.23 41.28 12.23
CA GLY A 908 -8.51 41.32 11.50
C GLY A 908 -9.47 40.18 11.86
N TYR A 909 -9.12 39.29 12.80
CA TYR A 909 -9.92 38.09 13.08
C TYR A 909 -11.12 38.40 13.96
N GLU A 910 -10.93 39.27 14.96
CA GLU A 910 -12.02 39.70 15.84
C GLU A 910 -12.99 40.64 15.10
N GLU A 911 -12.45 41.53 14.26
CA GLU A 911 -13.23 42.38 13.38
C GLU A 911 -14.06 41.55 12.40
N PHE A 912 -13.50 40.43 11.90
CA PHE A 912 -14.25 39.49 11.08
C PHE A 912 -15.37 38.80 11.87
N TYR A 913 -15.12 38.40 13.13
CA TYR A 913 -16.18 37.89 14.00
C TYR A 913 -17.31 38.91 14.23
N HIS A 914 -16.97 40.17 14.54
CA HIS A 914 -17.95 41.24 14.71
C HIS A 914 -18.78 41.49 13.44
N ARG A 915 -18.14 41.46 12.28
CA ARG A 915 -18.86 41.56 11.00
C ARG A 915 -19.93 40.48 10.85
N LEU A 916 -19.67 39.24 11.27
CA LEU A 916 -20.69 38.17 11.22
C LEU A 916 -21.87 38.41 12.17
N LEU A 917 -21.65 39.09 13.31
CA LEU A 917 -22.75 39.52 14.19
C LEU A 917 -23.63 40.55 13.47
N ASP A 918 -23.02 41.50 12.76
CA ASP A 918 -23.75 42.52 11.98
C ASP A 918 -24.50 41.91 10.77
N GLU A 919 -23.98 40.83 10.20
CA GLU A 919 -24.64 40.03 9.14
C GLU A 919 -25.79 39.15 9.68
N GLY A 920 -26.07 39.17 11.00
CA GLY A 920 -27.19 38.45 11.61
C GLY A 920 -26.92 36.97 11.88
N VAL A 921 -25.66 36.52 11.87
CA VAL A 921 -25.31 35.15 12.25
C VAL A 921 -25.50 34.94 13.75
N HIS A 922 -26.14 33.84 14.14
CA HIS A 922 -26.41 33.51 15.53
C HIS A 922 -25.22 32.77 16.17
N PHE A 923 -24.90 33.13 17.41
CA PHE A 923 -23.82 32.50 18.19
C PHE A 923 -24.38 31.96 19.50
N ILE A 924 -24.35 30.63 19.66
CA ILE A 924 -24.81 29.93 20.86
C ILE A 924 -23.59 29.36 21.56
N ARG A 925 -23.32 29.86 22.77
CA ARG A 925 -22.20 29.37 23.58
C ARG A 925 -22.61 28.08 24.29
N GLY A 926 -22.25 26.96 23.68
CA GLY A 926 -22.55 25.62 24.17
C GLY A 926 -21.91 24.55 23.31
N ARG A 927 -21.39 23.51 23.95
CA ARG A 927 -20.92 22.32 23.24
C ARG A 927 -22.13 21.47 22.86
N VAL A 928 -22.30 21.18 21.57
CA VAL A 928 -23.38 20.32 21.08
C VAL A 928 -23.29 18.94 21.72
N ALA A 929 -24.42 18.48 22.29
CA ALA A 929 -24.55 17.16 22.89
C ALA A 929 -24.81 16.09 21.82
N GLU A 930 -25.78 16.35 20.93
CA GLU A 930 -26.17 15.44 19.86
C GLU A 930 -26.81 16.17 18.67
N ILE A 931 -26.75 15.52 17.51
CA ILE A 931 -27.52 15.83 16.30
C ILE A 931 -28.47 14.67 16.07
N THR A 932 -29.75 14.96 15.87
CA THR A 932 -30.80 13.95 15.68
C THR A 932 -31.83 14.40 14.65
N ASP A 933 -32.51 13.46 14.00
CA ASP A 933 -33.68 13.69 13.15
C ASP A 933 -35.01 13.44 13.89
N TRP A 934 -34.94 13.14 15.19
CA TRP A 934 -36.13 12.93 16.02
C TRP A 934 -36.80 14.24 16.41
N ALA A 935 -37.94 14.51 15.77
CA ALA A 935 -38.80 15.65 16.03
C ALA A 935 -39.69 15.43 17.26
N VAL A 936 -39.62 16.38 18.20
CA VAL A 936 -40.49 16.51 19.38
C VAL A 936 -41.54 17.59 19.14
N GLU A 937 -41.14 18.68 18.48
CA GLU A 937 -42.02 19.81 18.14
C GLU A 937 -42.40 19.79 16.64
N PRO A 938 -43.55 20.38 16.24
CA PRO A 938 -43.99 20.43 14.84
C PRO A 938 -42.96 21.05 13.88
N GLU A 939 -42.23 22.08 14.32
CA GLU A 939 -41.23 22.81 13.52
C GLU A 939 -39.95 22.00 13.24
N GLU A 940 -39.74 20.91 13.98
CA GLU A 940 -38.59 20.01 13.83
C GLU A 940 -38.83 18.92 12.78
N LYS A 941 -40.08 18.72 12.36
CA LYS A 941 -40.44 17.62 11.46
C LYS A 941 -39.76 17.78 10.10
N GLY A 942 -38.92 16.80 9.75
CA GLY A 942 -38.18 16.76 8.48
C GLY A 942 -36.88 17.57 8.48
N LYS A 943 -36.43 18.07 9.64
CA LYS A 943 -35.16 18.77 9.84
C LYS A 943 -34.21 17.96 10.73
N LEU A 944 -32.93 18.34 10.71
CA LEU A 944 -31.98 17.93 11.73
C LEU A 944 -32.14 18.84 12.96
N VAL A 945 -32.00 18.29 14.16
CA VAL A 945 -32.13 19.02 15.42
C VAL A 945 -30.79 18.97 16.13
N VAL A 946 -30.22 20.15 16.37
CA VAL A 946 -29.00 20.31 17.19
C VAL A 946 -29.41 20.56 18.63
N ARG A 947 -29.06 19.63 19.51
CA ARG A 947 -29.34 19.75 20.94
C ARG A 947 -28.11 20.24 21.69
N VAL A 948 -28.26 21.33 22.42
CA VAL A 948 -27.15 22.03 23.08
C VAL A 948 -27.62 22.71 24.36
N GLU A 949 -26.76 22.80 25.36
CA GLU A 949 -26.95 23.72 26.47
C GLU A 949 -26.43 25.10 26.08
N ASP A 950 -27.32 26.10 26.03
CA ASP A 950 -26.91 27.50 25.94
C ASP A 950 -26.43 27.95 27.31
N THR A 951 -25.11 27.93 27.50
CA THR A 951 -24.47 28.21 28.79
C THR A 951 -24.61 29.66 29.23
N MET A 952 -24.92 30.58 28.31
CA MET A 952 -25.17 31.99 28.65
C MET A 952 -26.58 32.20 29.18
N ALA A 953 -27.53 31.39 28.73
CA ALA A 953 -28.93 31.44 29.16
C ALA A 953 -29.30 30.38 30.22
N GLY A 954 -28.45 29.37 30.45
CA GLY A 954 -28.70 28.27 31.39
C GLY A 954 -29.84 27.34 30.96
N ILE A 955 -30.13 27.24 29.65
CA ILE A 955 -31.23 26.44 29.11
C ILE A 955 -30.74 25.45 28.05
N VAL A 956 -31.41 24.30 27.95
CA VAL A 956 -31.19 23.36 26.84
C VAL A 956 -32.04 23.79 25.65
N ARG A 957 -31.38 24.08 24.52
CA ARG A 957 -32.02 24.43 23.26
C ARG A 957 -32.06 23.22 22.33
N ARG A 958 -33.11 23.15 21.52
CA ARG A 958 -33.24 22.29 20.35
C ARG A 958 -33.39 23.20 19.14
N VAL A 959 -32.40 23.17 18.24
CA VAL A 959 -32.35 24.10 17.09
C VAL A 959 -32.56 23.29 15.80
N PRO A 960 -33.74 23.40 15.15
CA PRO A 960 -34.01 22.71 13.91
C PRO A 960 -33.34 23.39 12.70
N VAL A 961 -32.52 22.63 11.97
CA VAL A 961 -31.75 23.08 10.80
C VAL A 961 -31.88 22.12 9.64
N ASP A 962 -31.74 22.65 8.42
CA ASP A 962 -31.75 21.83 7.20
C ASP A 962 -30.41 21.11 6.99
N MET A 963 -29.31 21.73 7.42
CA MET A 963 -27.95 21.23 7.24
C MET A 963 -27.08 21.46 8.48
N VAL A 964 -26.15 20.54 8.74
CA VAL A 964 -25.13 20.70 9.78
C VAL A 964 -23.73 20.62 9.18
N ILE A 965 -22.87 21.56 9.59
CA ILE A 965 -21.45 21.64 9.24
C ILE A 965 -20.61 21.33 10.47
N LEU A 966 -19.82 20.28 10.41
CA LEU A 966 -18.90 19.87 11.46
C LEU A 966 -17.54 20.51 11.24
N SER A 967 -17.15 21.37 12.17
CA SER A 967 -15.86 22.05 12.15
C SER A 967 -14.79 21.13 12.74
N VAL A 968 -14.34 20.20 11.89
CA VAL A 968 -13.37 19.13 12.21
C VAL A 968 -11.97 19.66 12.54
N GLY A 969 -11.35 19.06 13.54
CA GLY A 969 -9.98 19.34 13.94
C GLY A 969 -8.93 18.92 12.91
N LEU A 970 -7.69 19.32 13.17
CA LEU A 970 -6.51 18.99 12.40
C LEU A 970 -5.70 17.93 13.15
N GLU A 971 -5.39 16.83 12.50
CA GLU A 971 -4.54 15.74 13.01
C GLU A 971 -3.24 15.64 12.17
N PRO A 972 -2.17 15.03 12.70
CA PRO A 972 -1.00 14.69 11.90
C PRO A 972 -1.37 13.81 10.70
N GLN A 973 -0.53 13.83 9.66
CA GLN A 973 -0.68 12.90 8.54
C GLN A 973 -0.53 11.45 9.01
N PRO A 974 -1.26 10.47 8.43
CA PRO A 974 -1.13 9.05 8.79
C PRO A 974 0.29 8.50 8.60
N ASP A 975 1.02 9.00 7.61
CA ASP A 975 2.40 8.62 7.30
C ASP A 975 3.46 9.46 8.07
N ALA A 976 3.05 10.33 8.98
CA ALA A 976 3.99 11.12 9.80
C ALA A 976 4.95 10.21 10.60
N HIS A 977 4.48 9.03 11.05
CA HIS A 977 5.33 8.04 11.71
C HIS A 977 6.41 7.44 10.80
N GLU A 978 6.12 7.26 9.51
CA GLU A 978 7.08 6.76 8.53
C GLU A 978 8.13 7.82 8.24
N ILE A 979 7.71 9.07 7.98
CA ILE A 979 8.63 10.21 7.81
C ILE A 979 9.50 10.42 9.06
N ARG A 980 8.91 10.30 10.25
CA ARG A 980 9.63 10.36 11.53
C ARG A 980 10.74 9.32 11.57
N ARG A 981 10.46 8.07 11.18
CA ARG A 981 11.43 6.98 11.15
C ARG A 981 12.53 7.22 10.12
N LEU A 982 12.15 7.64 8.91
CA LEU A 982 13.09 7.89 7.81
C LEU A 982 14.08 8.99 8.17
N LEU A 983 13.58 10.12 8.71
CA LEU A 983 14.38 11.31 8.99
C LEU A 983 14.89 11.39 10.45
N ASN A 984 14.64 10.35 11.25
CA ASN A 984 14.95 10.31 12.69
C ASN A 984 14.42 11.54 13.45
N LEU A 985 13.16 11.91 13.22
CA LEU A 985 12.53 13.07 13.88
C LEU A 985 11.91 12.70 15.24
N SER A 986 11.73 13.74 16.06
CA SER A 986 10.90 13.65 17.27
C SER A 986 9.49 14.14 16.98
N CYS A 987 8.51 13.57 17.68
CA CYS A 987 7.11 14.01 17.63
C CYS A 987 6.63 14.36 19.03
N SER A 988 5.66 15.26 19.12
CA SER A 988 4.92 15.52 20.35
C SER A 988 4.05 14.32 20.73
N SER A 989 3.44 14.34 21.93
CA SER A 989 2.49 13.31 22.38
C SER A 989 1.29 13.15 21.44
N GLU A 990 0.96 14.20 20.70
CA GLU A 990 -0.15 14.27 19.75
C GLU A 990 0.23 13.78 18.35
N GLY A 991 1.51 13.52 18.09
CA GLY A 991 2.02 12.99 16.82
C GLY A 991 2.49 14.03 15.79
N PHE A 992 2.42 15.33 16.09
CA PHE A 992 3.03 16.37 15.24
C PHE A 992 4.55 16.37 15.39
N PHE A 993 5.29 16.84 14.38
CA PHE A 993 6.75 16.94 14.48
C PHE A 993 7.17 18.01 15.49
N LEU A 994 8.16 17.67 16.31
CA LEU A 994 8.61 18.50 17.42
C LEU A 994 9.77 19.40 16.99
N GLU A 995 9.62 20.70 17.20
CA GLU A 995 10.70 21.67 17.09
C GLU A 995 11.74 21.50 18.19
N ARG A 996 12.97 21.96 17.95
CA ARG A 996 14.07 21.89 18.92
C ARG A 996 13.80 22.75 20.15
N HIS A 997 13.22 23.94 19.96
CA HIS A 997 12.78 24.79 21.08
C HIS A 997 11.62 25.70 20.66
N PRO A 998 10.49 25.72 21.39
CA PRO A 998 9.27 26.42 21.00
C PRO A 998 9.43 27.92 20.68
N LYS A 999 10.46 28.57 21.27
CA LYS A 999 10.72 30.02 21.11
C LYS A 999 12.04 30.38 20.44
N LEU A 1000 13.05 29.52 20.54
CA LEU A 1000 14.43 29.84 20.15
C LEU A 1000 14.81 29.18 18.82
N ALA A 1001 14.13 28.08 18.50
CA ALA A 1001 14.35 27.27 17.31
C ALA A 1001 13.02 26.62 16.90
N PRO A 1002 12.01 27.43 16.50
CA PRO A 1002 10.64 26.94 16.26
C PRO A 1002 10.47 26.19 14.92
N VAL A 1003 11.52 26.14 14.10
CA VAL A 1003 11.54 25.47 12.79
C VAL A 1003 12.68 24.46 12.66
N SER A 1004 13.74 24.58 13.45
CA SER A 1004 14.79 23.55 13.51
C SER A 1004 14.32 22.35 14.34
N THR A 1005 14.82 21.17 14.00
CA THR A 1005 14.56 19.93 14.75
C THR A 1005 15.78 19.53 15.60
N PHE A 1006 15.65 18.46 16.38
CA PHE A 1006 16.79 17.86 17.09
C PHE A 1006 17.77 17.18 16.14
N THR A 1007 17.35 16.86 14.91
CA THR A 1007 18.21 16.31 13.86
C THR A 1007 18.74 17.46 13.02
N SER A 1008 20.03 17.74 13.17
CA SER A 1008 20.72 18.83 12.47
C SER A 1008 20.50 18.74 10.95
N GLY A 1009 20.33 19.89 10.30
CA GLY A 1009 20.08 19.97 8.85
C GLY A 1009 18.65 19.61 8.43
N ILE A 1010 17.79 19.19 9.35
CA ILE A 1010 16.37 18.92 9.08
C ILE A 1010 15.50 19.95 9.81
N PHE A 1011 14.62 20.58 9.04
CA PHE A 1011 13.71 21.65 9.46
C PHE A 1011 12.26 21.24 9.23
N ILE A 1012 11.33 21.87 9.93
CA ILE A 1012 9.88 21.62 9.83
C ILE A 1012 9.15 22.93 9.54
N ALA A 1013 8.15 22.88 8.66
CA ALA A 1013 7.36 24.05 8.28
C ALA A 1013 5.89 23.71 8.05
N GLY A 1014 5.00 24.54 8.60
CA GLY A 1014 3.57 24.45 8.39
C GLY A 1014 2.86 23.50 9.35
N ALA A 1015 1.70 23.01 8.92
CA ALA A 1015 0.78 22.28 9.80
C ALA A 1015 1.30 20.93 10.31
N CYS A 1016 2.38 20.39 9.75
CA CYS A 1016 3.00 19.15 10.23
C CYS A 1016 3.72 19.33 11.59
N GLN A 1017 4.07 20.56 11.96
CA GLN A 1017 4.56 20.91 13.30
C GLN A 1017 3.43 21.12 14.31
N GLY A 1018 2.21 21.40 13.83
CA GLY A 1018 1.05 21.64 14.69
C GLY A 1018 -0.01 22.53 14.01
N PRO A 1019 -1.26 22.53 14.49
CA PRO A 1019 -2.35 23.27 13.85
C PRO A 1019 -2.08 24.77 13.74
N LYS A 1020 -2.25 25.33 12.54
CA LYS A 1020 -2.03 26.76 12.24
C LYS A 1020 -2.70 27.15 10.92
N ASP A 1021 -2.92 28.45 10.72
CA ASP A 1021 -3.52 28.99 9.50
C ASP A 1021 -2.49 29.25 8.39
N ILE A 1022 -2.96 29.79 7.26
CA ILE A 1022 -2.14 30.05 6.08
C ILE A 1022 -1.07 31.13 6.35
N PRO A 1023 -1.37 32.30 6.94
CA PRO A 1023 -0.36 33.30 7.28
C PRO A 1023 0.75 32.77 8.20
N ASP A 1024 0.40 32.10 9.30
CA ASP A 1024 1.38 31.50 10.22
C ASP A 1024 2.23 30.45 9.49
N THR A 1025 1.61 29.67 8.61
CA THR A 1025 2.29 28.65 7.79
C THR A 1025 3.30 29.26 6.82
N VAL A 1026 2.92 30.33 6.13
CA VAL A 1026 3.82 31.05 5.19
C VAL A 1026 4.97 31.69 5.96
N ALA A 1027 4.70 32.34 7.10
CA ALA A 1027 5.75 32.92 7.94
C ALA A 1027 6.73 31.86 8.44
N GLN A 1028 6.23 30.71 8.92
CA GLN A 1028 7.08 29.61 9.37
C GLN A 1028 7.92 29.00 8.23
N ALA A 1029 7.35 28.87 7.03
CA ALA A 1029 8.09 28.41 5.86
C ALA A 1029 9.22 29.37 5.47
N GLY A 1030 8.99 30.68 5.55
CA GLY A 1030 10.04 31.69 5.36
C GLY A 1030 11.13 31.59 6.43
N ALA A 1031 10.77 31.36 7.70
CA ALA A 1031 11.74 31.15 8.77
C ALA A 1031 12.59 29.89 8.55
N ALA A 1032 11.97 28.77 8.16
CA ALA A 1032 12.68 27.53 7.84
C ALA A 1032 13.66 27.74 6.66
N ALA A 1033 13.21 28.40 5.58
CA ALA A 1033 14.08 28.76 4.47
C ALA A 1033 15.25 29.64 4.90
N GLY A 1034 15.03 30.62 5.79
CA GLY A 1034 16.08 31.47 6.34
C GLY A 1034 17.13 30.70 7.14
N GLU A 1035 16.73 29.74 7.98
CA GLU A 1035 17.69 28.89 8.71
C GLU A 1035 18.45 27.94 7.79
N VAL A 1036 17.80 27.39 6.76
CA VAL A 1036 18.47 26.57 5.73
C VAL A 1036 19.50 27.40 4.97
N LEU A 1037 19.15 28.60 4.52
CA LEU A 1037 20.07 29.49 3.81
C LEU A 1037 21.26 29.87 4.68
N ALA A 1038 21.05 30.15 5.96
CA ALA A 1038 22.14 30.43 6.90
C ALA A 1038 23.11 29.24 7.06
N LEU A 1039 22.60 28.01 7.03
CA LEU A 1039 23.43 26.80 7.07
C LEU A 1039 24.19 26.58 5.76
N VAL A 1040 23.50 26.70 4.63
CA VAL A 1040 24.05 26.47 3.30
C VAL A 1040 25.07 27.54 2.90
N ASP A 1041 24.79 28.82 3.15
CA ASP A 1041 25.68 29.93 2.79
C ASP A 1041 26.96 29.96 3.63
N LYS A 1042 26.92 29.39 4.85
CA LYS A 1042 28.13 29.16 5.64
C LYS A 1042 29.09 28.21 4.92
N GLY A 1043 28.58 27.30 4.08
CA GLY A 1043 29.37 26.37 3.26
C GLY A 1043 30.01 25.20 4.01
N TYR A 1044 30.04 25.25 5.34
CA TYR A 1044 30.56 24.19 6.19
C TYR A 1044 29.84 24.11 7.54
N ILE A 1045 29.85 22.92 8.12
CA ILE A 1045 29.48 22.69 9.52
C ILE A 1045 30.72 22.34 10.35
N GLU A 1046 30.70 22.71 11.62
CA GLU A 1046 31.67 22.23 12.60
C GLU A 1046 31.04 21.04 13.32
N LEU A 1047 31.64 19.86 13.20
CA LEU A 1047 31.18 18.68 13.91
C LEU A 1047 31.53 18.81 15.39
N GLU A 1048 30.57 18.47 16.25
CA GLU A 1048 30.83 18.28 17.68
C GLU A 1048 31.80 17.10 17.85
N PRO A 1049 32.98 17.28 18.48
CA PRO A 1049 34.02 16.28 18.55
C PRO A 1049 33.80 15.24 19.64
N ILE A 1050 32.58 15.13 20.19
CA ILE A 1050 32.18 14.08 21.13
C ILE A 1050 31.94 12.74 20.41
N LYS A 1051 32.91 12.31 19.60
CA LYS A 1051 32.81 11.15 18.73
C LYS A 1051 33.33 9.91 19.45
N ALA A 1052 32.79 8.75 19.06
CA ALA A 1052 33.37 7.48 19.47
C ALA A 1052 34.53 7.11 18.53
N HIS A 1053 35.59 6.55 19.07
CA HIS A 1053 36.74 6.05 18.33
C HIS A 1053 37.09 4.63 18.77
N ILE A 1054 37.73 3.87 17.89
CA ILE A 1054 38.14 2.48 18.15
C ILE A 1054 39.66 2.44 18.17
N ASP A 1055 40.23 1.97 19.29
CA ASP A 1055 41.62 1.58 19.34
C ASP A 1055 41.80 0.26 18.59
N ALA A 1056 42.54 0.31 17.49
CA ALA A 1056 42.78 -0.86 16.64
C ALA A 1056 43.65 -1.92 17.33
N GLU A 1057 44.48 -1.54 18.31
CA GLU A 1057 45.33 -2.48 19.04
C GLU A 1057 44.52 -3.35 20.01
N ASP A 1058 43.49 -2.76 20.63
CA ASP A 1058 42.61 -3.45 21.59
C ASP A 1058 41.38 -4.10 20.92
N CYS A 1059 41.10 -3.76 19.65
CA CYS A 1059 39.94 -4.27 18.92
C CYS A 1059 40.15 -5.73 18.51
N SER A 1060 39.44 -6.65 19.17
CA SER A 1060 39.42 -8.08 18.80
C SER A 1060 38.67 -8.40 17.49
N GLY A 1061 38.05 -7.42 16.84
CA GLY A 1061 37.31 -7.64 15.59
C GLY A 1061 36.02 -8.45 15.74
N CYS A 1062 35.40 -8.45 16.93
CA CYS A 1062 34.21 -9.26 17.24
C CYS A 1062 32.92 -8.84 16.51
N LYS A 1063 32.91 -7.63 15.89
CA LYS A 1063 31.81 -7.04 15.10
C LYS A 1063 30.51 -6.73 15.86
N MET A 1064 30.50 -6.89 17.18
CA MET A 1064 29.31 -6.62 18.01
C MET A 1064 28.83 -5.17 17.86
N CYS A 1065 29.76 -4.21 17.81
CA CYS A 1065 29.46 -2.79 17.64
C CYS A 1065 28.80 -2.45 16.29
N ASN A 1066 29.06 -3.23 15.23
CA ASN A 1066 28.65 -2.87 13.87
C ASN A 1066 27.13 -2.76 13.71
N GLY A 1067 26.38 -3.67 14.36
CA GLY A 1067 24.92 -3.65 14.31
C GLY A 1067 24.25 -2.74 15.34
N LEU A 1068 25.03 -2.13 16.25
CA LEU A 1068 24.50 -1.31 17.35
C LEU A 1068 24.37 0.16 17.00
N CYS A 1069 25.09 0.64 15.98
CA CYS A 1069 25.07 2.05 15.60
C CYS A 1069 23.82 2.37 14.78
N PRO A 1070 22.89 3.21 15.28
CA PRO A 1070 21.70 3.57 14.53
C PRO A 1070 22.00 4.45 13.30
N TYR A 1071 23.21 5.00 13.23
CA TYR A 1071 23.68 5.87 12.15
C TYR A 1071 24.56 5.14 11.12
N ASN A 1072 24.72 3.81 11.28
CA ASN A 1072 25.63 2.99 10.45
C ASN A 1072 27.06 3.55 10.36
N ALA A 1073 27.53 4.23 11.42
CA ALA A 1073 28.86 4.82 11.46
C ALA A 1073 29.98 3.77 11.54
N ILE A 1074 29.67 2.52 11.87
CA ILE A 1074 30.66 1.49 12.21
C ILE A 1074 30.70 0.42 11.13
N THR A 1075 31.89 0.18 10.56
CA THR A 1075 32.10 -0.83 9.53
C THR A 1075 33.22 -1.79 9.93
N TYR A 1076 33.20 -3.01 9.38
CA TYR A 1076 34.29 -3.97 9.60
C TYR A 1076 35.34 -3.85 8.49
N ASN A 1077 36.56 -3.51 8.85
CA ASN A 1077 37.69 -3.53 7.94
C ASN A 1077 38.23 -4.96 7.82
N LYS A 1078 37.96 -5.62 6.69
CA LYS A 1078 38.36 -7.02 6.46
C LYS A 1078 39.88 -7.21 6.40
N GLU A 1079 40.62 -6.20 5.97
CA GLU A 1079 42.08 -6.27 5.82
C GLU A 1079 42.77 -6.15 7.18
N LYS A 1080 42.38 -5.15 7.97
CA LYS A 1080 42.93 -4.92 9.31
C LYS A 1080 42.33 -5.84 10.38
N LYS A 1081 41.24 -6.54 10.05
CA LYS A 1081 40.45 -7.40 10.95
C LYS A 1081 39.86 -6.69 12.17
N VAL A 1082 39.75 -5.37 12.14
CA VAL A 1082 39.15 -4.52 13.19
C VAL A 1082 37.90 -3.81 12.68
N SER A 1083 37.08 -3.29 13.60
CA SER A 1083 36.00 -2.35 13.23
C SER A 1083 36.54 -0.92 13.20
N GLU A 1084 35.98 -0.08 12.33
CA GLU A 1084 36.34 1.34 12.19
C GLU A 1084 35.08 2.20 12.29
N ILE A 1085 35.19 3.38 12.91
CA ILE A 1085 34.10 4.36 13.03
C ILE A 1085 34.33 5.50 12.06
N ASN A 1086 33.33 5.80 11.24
CA ASN A 1086 33.25 7.03 10.48
C ASN A 1086 32.82 8.15 11.44
N GLU A 1087 33.77 8.98 11.84
CA GLU A 1087 33.53 10.09 12.78
C GLU A 1087 32.46 11.07 12.30
N VAL A 1088 32.26 11.21 10.99
CA VAL A 1088 31.29 12.13 10.43
C VAL A 1088 29.86 11.63 10.65
N LEU A 1089 29.66 10.32 10.58
CA LEU A 1089 28.37 9.67 10.85
C LEU A 1089 28.12 9.41 12.34
N CYS A 1090 29.17 9.44 13.16
CA CYS A 1090 29.04 9.17 14.58
C CYS A 1090 28.37 10.36 15.27
N GLU A 1091 27.15 10.21 15.81
CA GLU A 1091 26.50 11.27 16.59
C GLU A 1091 26.88 11.25 18.09
N GLY A 1092 27.86 10.44 18.49
CA GLY A 1092 28.32 10.42 19.88
C GLY A 1092 27.29 9.86 20.88
N CYS A 1093 26.50 8.86 20.49
CA CYS A 1093 25.46 8.30 21.37
C CYS A 1093 25.99 7.35 22.46
N GLY A 1094 27.26 6.94 22.40
CA GLY A 1094 27.90 6.05 23.38
C GLY A 1094 27.43 4.58 23.38
N THR A 1095 26.46 4.20 22.54
CA THR A 1095 25.90 2.83 22.55
C THR A 1095 26.95 1.76 22.23
N CYS A 1096 27.83 2.03 21.26
CA CYS A 1096 28.90 1.10 20.90
C CYS A 1096 30.01 1.02 21.96
N VAL A 1097 30.27 2.12 22.66
CA VAL A 1097 31.22 2.21 23.78
C VAL A 1097 30.76 1.30 24.92
N ALA A 1098 29.53 1.49 25.37
CA ALA A 1098 28.95 0.72 26.47
C ALA A 1098 28.84 -0.79 26.19
N ALA A 1099 28.72 -1.18 24.91
CA ALA A 1099 28.59 -2.57 24.51
C ALA A 1099 29.93 -3.25 24.16
N CYS A 1100 31.04 -2.51 24.05
CA CYS A 1100 32.30 -3.09 23.63
C CYS A 1100 32.87 -4.03 24.72
N PRO A 1101 32.96 -5.35 24.47
CA PRO A 1101 33.40 -6.29 25.50
C PRO A 1101 34.90 -6.20 25.77
N SER A 1102 35.70 -5.72 24.81
CA SER A 1102 37.14 -5.54 24.99
C SER A 1102 37.52 -4.16 25.54
N GLY A 1103 36.56 -3.24 25.69
CA GLY A 1103 36.84 -1.86 26.06
C GLY A 1103 37.59 -1.05 25.00
N ALA A 1104 37.73 -1.58 23.78
CA ALA A 1104 38.49 -0.96 22.69
C ALA A 1104 37.80 0.25 22.03
N ILE A 1105 36.58 0.57 22.44
CA ILE A 1105 35.84 1.74 21.94
C ILE A 1105 35.71 2.71 23.09
N ASP A 1106 36.12 3.95 22.88
CA ASP A 1106 35.93 5.05 23.82
C ASP A 1106 35.22 6.23 23.15
N GLN A 1107 34.73 7.19 23.93
CA GLN A 1107 34.08 8.39 23.43
C GLN A 1107 34.62 9.66 24.08
N ASP A 1108 34.97 10.62 23.25
CA ASP A 1108 35.48 11.91 23.70
C ASP A 1108 34.44 12.67 24.57
N LEU A 1109 34.89 13.23 25.70
CA LEU A 1109 34.12 13.81 26.84
C LEU A 1109 33.24 12.84 27.64
N PHE A 1110 33.17 11.58 27.24
CA PHE A 1110 32.46 10.54 27.97
C PHE A 1110 33.37 9.32 28.14
N GLU A 1111 34.67 9.56 28.31
CA GLU A 1111 35.62 8.48 28.50
C GLU A 1111 35.30 7.74 29.80
N ASN A 1112 35.56 6.44 29.85
CA ASN A 1112 35.28 5.63 31.05
C ASN A 1112 35.89 6.26 32.32
N GLN A 1113 37.09 6.83 32.21
CA GLN A 1113 37.76 7.49 33.33
C GLN A 1113 37.04 8.76 33.79
N GLU A 1114 36.51 9.56 32.86
CA GLU A 1114 35.77 10.80 33.14
C GLU A 1114 34.43 10.49 33.84
N LEU A 1115 33.72 9.46 33.37
CA LEU A 1115 32.47 8.98 33.97
C LEU A 1115 32.69 8.40 35.37
N LEU A 1116 33.76 7.62 35.56
CA LEU A 1116 34.13 7.11 36.88
C LEU A 1116 34.48 8.25 37.84
N TYR A 1117 35.14 9.32 37.38
CA TYR A 1117 35.41 10.49 38.21
C TYR A 1117 34.16 11.28 38.58
N GLU A 1118 33.18 11.35 37.68
CA GLU A 1118 31.87 11.92 37.98
C GLU A 1118 31.17 11.11 39.08
N ILE A 1119 31.10 9.78 38.93
CA ILE A 1119 30.50 8.86 39.91
C ILE A 1119 31.23 8.96 41.25
N GLU A 1120 32.56 8.92 41.25
CA GLU A 1120 33.37 9.10 42.46
C GLU A 1120 33.09 10.43 43.16
N GLY A 1121 32.81 11.49 42.40
CA GLY A 1121 32.49 12.80 42.97
C GLY A 1121 31.16 12.83 43.69
N VAL A 1122 30.16 12.12 43.18
CA VAL A 1122 28.91 11.90 43.91
C VAL A 1122 29.15 11.00 45.12
N LEU A 1123 29.83 9.87 44.97
CA LEU A 1123 30.00 8.88 46.04
C LEU A 1123 30.90 9.33 47.18
N LYS A 1124 31.86 10.23 46.92
CA LYS A 1124 32.71 10.82 47.97
C LYS A 1124 32.11 12.08 48.58
N TYR A 1125 30.98 12.56 48.04
CA TYR A 1125 30.20 13.64 48.61
C TYR A 1125 29.25 13.13 49.70
N VAL A 1126 28.56 12.03 49.41
CA VAL A 1126 27.75 11.25 50.37
C VAL A 1126 28.67 10.66 51.43
#